data_AF-A0A5S9F2T7-F1
#
_entry.id   AF-A0A5S9F2T7-F1
#
_cell.length_a   1.000
_cell.length_b   1.000
_cell.length_c   1.000
_cell.angle_alpha   90.00
_cell.angle_beta   90.00
_cell.angle_gamma   90.00
#
_symmetry.space_group_name_H-M   'P 1'
#
loop_
_entity.id
_entity.type
_entity.pdbx_description
1 polymer ?
#
loop_
_entity_poly.entity_id
_entity_poly.type
_entity_poly.pdbx_seq_one_letter_code
_entity_poly.pdbx_strand_id
1 'polypeptide(L)'
;MNISIGKTEEAEDIQIRHKTLLRHMVCLGASGSGKTVLCKVICEEFIRNQIPVIAIDPQGDIASLLHTSLYEDVADKGISQDMIDEYKKNAEVVIWTPASSIGVPLSLNPIGLIQDIVAQDKNYEECLRSISLSADSIISLVGEEVDSDTGRLLSAILNISLTYIVENRLEIEGFASLADLLNDCPEDLSSKIAPIASLKEVTRLSKKLRLLTVGAKKLLFDLAKPLNVEELLGLSAKGKRKKTRLSVIYLNTLSSQEEKEFFVARITSALYDWMLANPSNELQALFYIDEVAPFIPPVRKPVCKDILKILLKQARKYGVGCLIASQNPGDIDYKAISQCSTWNLGRLISRQDIKKVEKILRSISPGESENIVAELPTLSAGQFLLFAPDEYESMKKFQVRWLITQHKTLDEEQVKNAVDDKMRKKYLNKAEKKLSTTVAVSESEVEEEEEDGTTTAEENIQISERILLLLAKEVSCLTCAEIADRLELNVATIRKYLNKLNHKVARTRYGRSFIYWLPQYNFLPQYDLIQRIEVSKLQILEQQAIALAQKRLKKQLIFFETEKVTHSDLQYIPLWQVHFTEEIESSFLIFSKTSSKDENIYFHAFSGKIAVYNRNRGFSFVDTPRESPSVLCDLDDVCTFQTVFPGEIDFEWSQWKNILSRNDIQKRIARKFHINVHQIAITFLPVWRFEISTKNARKKRLLVLDGVTGMPVEEIV
;
A
#
# COMPACT_ATOMS: atom_id res chain seq x y z
N MET A 1 -36.60 -11.24 17.85
CA MET A 1 -35.63 -11.71 16.84
C MET A 1 -34.45 -12.27 17.58
N ASN A 2 -34.01 -13.45 17.17
CA ASN A 2 -32.94 -14.22 17.78
C ASN A 2 -31.95 -14.57 16.66
N ILE A 3 -30.66 -14.65 17.00
CA ILE A 3 -29.66 -15.22 16.08
C ILE A 3 -29.54 -16.72 16.34
N SER A 4 -29.41 -17.53 15.28
CA SER A 4 -29.19 -18.97 15.40
C SER A 4 -27.76 -19.32 14.96
N ILE A 5 -26.96 -19.85 15.88
CA ILE A 5 -25.52 -20.05 15.66
C ILE A 5 -25.10 -21.50 15.45
N GLY A 6 -25.96 -22.46 15.77
CA GLY A 6 -25.64 -23.88 15.69
C GLY A 6 -26.63 -24.76 16.43
N LYS A 7 -26.26 -26.03 16.65
CA LYS A 7 -27.12 -27.02 17.30
C LYS A 7 -26.41 -27.80 18.40
N THR A 8 -27.13 -28.20 19.43
CA THR A 8 -26.66 -29.15 20.45
C THR A 8 -26.51 -30.56 19.86
N GLU A 9 -25.92 -31.48 20.63
CA GLU A 9 -25.87 -32.91 20.27
C GLU A 9 -27.27 -33.52 20.13
N GLU A 10 -28.26 -32.97 20.85
CA GLU A 10 -29.67 -33.35 20.80
C GLU A 10 -30.44 -32.68 19.64
N ALA A 11 -29.72 -32.01 18.73
CA ALA A 11 -30.23 -31.26 17.59
C ALA A 11 -31.13 -30.06 17.93
N GLU A 12 -31.05 -29.54 19.15
CA GLU A 12 -31.73 -28.30 19.55
C GLU A 12 -30.96 -27.08 19.01
N ASP A 13 -31.67 -26.09 18.45
CA ASP A 13 -31.06 -24.85 17.96
C ASP A 13 -30.54 -23.98 19.12
N ILE A 14 -29.31 -23.51 19.01
CA ILE A 14 -28.75 -22.50 19.90
C ILE A 14 -29.14 -21.12 19.39
N GLN A 15 -29.99 -20.45 20.16
CA GLN A 15 -30.53 -19.14 19.88
C GLN A 15 -30.13 -18.11 20.94
N ILE A 16 -29.72 -16.92 20.50
CA ILE A 16 -29.38 -15.81 21.39
C ILE A 16 -30.26 -14.61 21.05
N ARG A 17 -30.91 -14.02 22.06
CA ARG A 17 -31.81 -12.86 21.89
C ARG A 17 -30.99 -11.59 21.72
N HIS A 18 -31.50 -10.64 20.93
CA HIS A 18 -30.82 -9.35 20.68
C HIS A 18 -30.47 -8.59 21.97
N LYS A 19 -31.31 -8.70 23.01
CA LYS A 19 -31.06 -8.05 24.31
C LYS A 19 -29.78 -8.57 24.99
N THR A 20 -29.45 -9.83 24.79
CA THR A 20 -28.22 -10.43 25.32
C THR A 20 -27.01 -10.01 24.50
N LEU A 21 -27.16 -9.87 23.18
CA LEU A 21 -26.09 -9.41 22.28
C LEU A 21 -25.61 -7.98 22.61
N LEU A 22 -26.45 -7.13 23.22
CA LEU A 22 -26.05 -5.82 23.76
C LEU A 22 -25.00 -5.92 24.87
N ARG A 23 -24.92 -7.05 25.57
CA ARG A 23 -23.97 -7.30 26.67
C ARG A 23 -22.67 -7.96 26.18
N HIS A 24 -22.42 -7.87 24.88
CA HIS A 24 -21.18 -8.26 24.21
C HIS A 24 -20.90 -9.78 24.24
N MET A 25 -20.16 -10.22 23.23
CA MET A 25 -19.79 -11.61 23.01
C MET A 25 -18.27 -11.73 22.93
N VAL A 26 -17.74 -12.83 23.46
CA VAL A 26 -16.34 -13.20 23.28
C VAL A 26 -16.25 -14.60 22.68
N CYS A 27 -15.32 -14.79 21.74
CA CYS A 27 -15.01 -16.06 21.10
C CYS A 27 -13.52 -16.38 21.31
N LEU A 28 -13.23 -17.41 22.09
CA LEU A 28 -11.86 -17.82 22.41
C LEU A 28 -11.64 -19.25 21.94
N GLY A 29 -10.51 -19.53 21.31
CA GLY A 29 -10.17 -20.88 20.89
C GLY A 29 -8.90 -20.89 20.06
N ALA A 30 -8.12 -21.96 20.17
CA ALA A 30 -6.86 -22.10 19.46
C ALA A 30 -7.06 -22.08 17.92
N SER A 31 -5.97 -21.91 17.17
CA SER A 31 -6.01 -22.04 15.71
C SER A 31 -6.63 -23.39 15.30
N GLY A 32 -7.52 -23.36 14.30
CA GLY A 32 -8.26 -24.54 13.83
C GLY A 32 -9.46 -24.97 14.71
N SER A 33 -9.75 -24.28 15.83
CA SER A 33 -10.92 -24.58 16.68
C SER A 33 -12.28 -24.27 16.03
N GLY A 34 -12.28 -23.53 14.91
CA GLY A 34 -13.51 -23.05 14.26
C GLY A 34 -13.95 -21.65 14.71
N LYS A 35 -13.15 -20.93 15.53
CA LYS A 35 -13.45 -19.57 16.02
C LYS A 35 -13.91 -18.63 14.90
N THR A 36 -13.13 -18.55 13.82
CA THR A 36 -13.43 -17.68 12.67
C THR A 36 -14.73 -18.07 11.97
N VAL A 37 -15.06 -19.37 11.91
CA VAL A 37 -16.36 -19.84 11.37
C VAL A 37 -17.50 -19.33 12.24
N LEU A 38 -17.41 -19.48 13.57
CA LEU A 38 -18.43 -18.98 14.49
C LEU A 38 -18.62 -17.46 14.40
N CYS A 39 -17.53 -16.68 14.36
CA CYS A 39 -17.64 -15.23 14.24
C CYS A 39 -18.27 -14.80 12.90
N LYS A 40 -17.94 -15.49 11.80
CA LYS A 40 -18.57 -15.27 10.49
C LYS A 40 -20.06 -15.64 10.51
N VAL A 41 -20.44 -16.77 11.14
CA VAL A 41 -21.85 -17.15 11.35
C VAL A 41 -22.59 -16.07 12.13
N ILE A 42 -22.02 -15.55 13.21
CA ILE A 42 -22.61 -14.44 13.97
C ILE A 42 -22.82 -13.22 13.05
N CYS A 43 -21.82 -12.85 12.25
CA CYS A 43 -21.97 -11.75 11.30
C CYS A 43 -23.09 -12.01 10.28
N GLU A 44 -23.18 -13.23 9.71
CA GLU A 44 -24.25 -13.61 8.80
C GLU A 44 -25.64 -13.46 9.44
N GLU A 45 -25.80 -13.94 10.67
CA GLU A 45 -27.05 -13.83 11.41
C GLU A 45 -27.44 -12.39 11.72
N PHE A 46 -26.47 -11.52 12.04
CA PHE A 46 -26.74 -10.08 12.21
C PHE A 46 -27.26 -9.46 10.91
N ILE A 47 -26.66 -9.79 9.77
CA ILE A 47 -27.11 -9.28 8.47
C ILE A 47 -28.51 -9.79 8.09
N ARG A 48 -28.81 -11.06 8.37
CA ARG A 48 -30.15 -11.64 8.17
C ARG A 48 -31.20 -10.99 9.08
N ASN A 49 -30.82 -10.63 10.30
CA ASN A 49 -31.66 -9.86 11.22
C ASN A 49 -31.65 -8.34 10.97
N GLN A 50 -31.07 -7.89 9.85
CA GLN A 50 -31.02 -6.48 9.41
C GLN A 50 -30.26 -5.53 10.36
N ILE A 51 -29.28 -6.07 11.09
CA ILE A 51 -28.41 -5.32 11.97
C ILE A 51 -27.05 -5.15 11.30
N PRO A 52 -26.56 -3.91 11.12
CA PRO A 52 -25.28 -3.65 10.48
C PRO A 52 -24.11 -4.13 11.34
N VAL A 53 -23.01 -4.45 10.66
CA VAL A 53 -21.77 -4.93 11.27
C VAL A 53 -20.61 -4.04 10.82
N ILE A 54 -19.77 -3.63 11.77
CA ILE A 54 -18.43 -3.08 11.52
C ILE A 54 -17.44 -4.11 12.06
N ALA A 55 -16.69 -4.78 11.19
CA ALA A 55 -15.74 -5.81 11.53
C ALA A 55 -14.30 -5.37 11.26
N ILE A 56 -13.43 -5.40 12.26
CA ILE A 56 -11.99 -5.18 12.13
C ILE A 56 -11.33 -6.50 11.76
N ASP A 57 -10.68 -6.53 10.60
CA ASP A 57 -10.10 -7.73 10.00
C ASP A 57 -8.59 -7.59 9.82
N PRO A 58 -7.79 -7.97 10.83
CA PRO A 58 -6.34 -7.87 10.79
C PRO A 58 -5.65 -9.01 10.03
N GLN A 59 -6.38 -10.03 9.59
CA GLN A 59 -5.83 -11.22 8.91
C GLN A 59 -6.40 -11.44 7.51
N GLY A 60 -7.54 -10.84 7.16
CA GLY A 60 -8.19 -10.99 5.85
C GLY A 60 -9.21 -12.12 5.80
N ASP A 61 -9.54 -12.71 6.95
CA ASP A 61 -10.50 -13.79 7.03
C ASP A 61 -11.92 -13.27 6.80
N ILE A 62 -12.28 -12.15 7.40
CA ILE A 62 -13.67 -11.67 7.44
C ILE A 62 -14.10 -11.10 6.09
N ALA A 63 -13.16 -10.62 5.28
CA ALA A 63 -13.38 -10.18 3.91
C ALA A 63 -14.13 -11.22 3.05
N SER A 64 -14.02 -12.52 3.36
CA SER A 64 -14.69 -13.58 2.58
C SER A 64 -16.20 -13.60 2.67
N LEU A 65 -16.78 -12.90 3.65
CA LEU A 65 -18.23 -12.72 3.77
C LEU A 65 -18.84 -12.03 2.53
N LEU A 66 -18.02 -11.37 1.70
CA LEU A 66 -18.44 -10.80 0.43
C LEU A 66 -18.93 -11.86 -0.57
N HIS A 67 -18.43 -13.09 -0.50
CA HIS A 67 -18.79 -14.16 -1.42
C HIS A 67 -19.69 -15.18 -0.75
N THR A 68 -20.86 -15.41 -1.32
CA THR A 68 -21.70 -16.55 -0.93
C THR A 68 -21.14 -17.87 -1.45
N SER A 69 -21.37 -18.94 -0.71
CA SER A 69 -21.09 -20.30 -1.17
C SER A 69 -22.05 -20.71 -2.31
N LEU A 70 -21.62 -21.65 -3.14
CA LEU A 70 -22.53 -22.36 -4.06
C LEU A 70 -23.33 -23.36 -3.24
N TYR A 71 -24.62 -23.52 -3.53
CA TYR A 71 -25.48 -24.42 -2.77
C TYR A 71 -24.98 -25.87 -2.81
N GLU A 72 -24.47 -26.31 -3.96
CA GLU A 72 -23.89 -27.64 -4.16
C GLU A 72 -22.74 -27.95 -3.17
N ASP A 73 -21.99 -26.94 -2.74
CA ASP A 73 -20.84 -27.09 -1.82
C ASP A 73 -21.22 -27.14 -0.32
N VAL A 74 -22.48 -26.80 0.00
CA VAL A 74 -22.95 -26.61 1.38
C VAL A 74 -24.29 -27.27 1.69
N ALA A 75 -24.93 -27.91 0.70
CA ALA A 75 -26.21 -28.60 0.87
C ALA A 75 -26.12 -29.73 1.90
N ASP A 76 -25.04 -30.51 1.86
CA ASP A 76 -24.73 -31.59 2.81
C ASP A 76 -24.45 -31.08 4.23
N LYS A 77 -24.15 -29.78 4.37
CA LYS A 77 -23.87 -29.10 5.64
C LYS A 77 -25.08 -28.36 6.21
N GLY A 78 -26.27 -28.61 5.66
CA GLY A 78 -27.53 -28.10 6.17
C GLY A 78 -27.84 -26.64 5.82
N ILE A 79 -27.19 -26.10 4.77
CA ILE A 79 -27.47 -24.75 4.26
C ILE A 79 -28.41 -24.86 3.07
N SER A 80 -29.55 -24.15 3.13
CA SER A 80 -30.52 -24.10 2.02
C SER A 80 -30.17 -23.01 1.02
N GLN A 81 -30.64 -23.19 -0.23
CA GLN A 81 -30.59 -22.16 -1.27
C GLN A 81 -31.28 -20.87 -0.80
N ASP A 82 -32.41 -20.98 -0.08
CA ASP A 82 -33.14 -19.84 0.46
C ASP A 82 -32.29 -18.99 1.42
N MET A 83 -31.47 -19.61 2.27
CA MET A 83 -30.56 -18.90 3.17
C MET A 83 -29.50 -18.10 2.40
N ILE A 84 -28.98 -18.69 1.31
CA ILE A 84 -28.00 -18.05 0.43
C ILE A 84 -28.63 -16.84 -0.28
N ASP A 85 -29.83 -17.02 -0.83
CA ASP A 85 -30.51 -15.96 -1.58
C ASP A 85 -31.01 -14.84 -0.66
N GLU A 86 -31.47 -15.17 0.54
CA GLU A 86 -31.78 -14.21 1.60
C GLU A 86 -30.55 -13.36 1.94
N TYR A 87 -29.39 -13.98 2.14
CA TYR A 87 -28.15 -13.27 2.42
C TYR A 87 -27.75 -12.35 1.25
N LYS A 88 -27.75 -12.82 0.00
CA LYS A 88 -27.45 -12.00 -1.19
C LYS A 88 -28.39 -10.78 -1.31
N LYS A 89 -29.67 -10.99 -1.01
CA LYS A 89 -30.69 -9.94 -1.07
C LYS A 89 -30.46 -8.89 0.03
N ASN A 90 -30.18 -9.33 1.24
CA ASN A 90 -30.13 -8.46 2.42
C ASN A 90 -28.75 -7.83 2.63
N ALA A 91 -27.66 -8.48 2.24
CA ALA A 91 -26.29 -8.04 2.55
C ALA A 91 -25.74 -7.00 1.57
N GLU A 92 -25.15 -5.94 2.10
CA GLU A 92 -24.27 -5.02 1.39
C GLU A 92 -22.89 -5.04 2.06
N VAL A 93 -22.03 -5.94 1.59
CA VAL A 93 -20.68 -6.12 2.12
C VAL A 93 -19.73 -5.09 1.49
N VAL A 94 -18.99 -4.35 2.31
CA VAL A 94 -17.99 -3.37 1.88
C VAL A 94 -16.67 -3.70 2.54
N ILE A 95 -15.62 -3.82 1.74
CA ILE A 95 -14.27 -3.96 2.25
C ILE A 95 -13.62 -2.58 2.22
N TRP A 96 -13.41 -2.00 3.39
CA TRP A 96 -12.73 -0.72 3.60
C TRP A 96 -11.24 -0.95 3.81
N THR A 97 -10.40 -0.23 3.08
CA THR A 97 -8.95 -0.38 3.12
C THR A 97 -8.28 0.92 3.54
N PRO A 98 -7.57 0.93 4.67
CA PRO A 98 -6.76 2.06 5.08
C PRO A 98 -5.49 2.16 4.22
N ALA A 99 -5.05 3.37 3.90
CA ALA A 99 -3.84 3.61 3.10
C ALA A 99 -3.76 2.90 1.74
N SER A 100 -4.88 2.42 1.21
CA SER A 100 -4.91 1.64 -0.02
C SER A 100 -6.26 1.76 -0.72
N SER A 101 -6.24 1.69 -2.04
CA SER A 101 -7.43 1.71 -2.91
C SER A 101 -7.79 0.33 -3.46
N ILE A 102 -7.23 -0.77 -2.91
CA ILE A 102 -7.59 -2.13 -3.34
C ILE A 102 -9.04 -2.48 -2.94
N GLY A 103 -9.52 -1.96 -1.81
CA GLY A 103 -10.93 -1.96 -1.43
C GLY A 103 -11.53 -0.57 -1.61
N VAL A 104 -12.45 -0.21 -0.71
CA VAL A 104 -12.94 1.15 -0.58
C VAL A 104 -11.99 1.92 0.35
N PRO A 105 -11.29 2.96 -0.13
CA PRO A 105 -10.28 3.61 0.68
C PRO A 105 -10.94 4.34 1.85
N LEU A 106 -10.37 4.21 3.04
CA LEU A 106 -10.84 4.85 4.27
C LEU A 106 -9.72 5.74 4.84
N SER A 107 -9.97 7.05 4.92
CA SER A 107 -9.00 8.03 5.43
C SER A 107 -9.26 8.36 6.89
N LEU A 108 -8.17 8.48 7.66
CA LEU A 108 -8.23 8.91 9.05
C LEU A 108 -8.04 10.41 9.24
N ASN A 109 -8.01 11.23 8.18
CA ASN A 109 -7.58 12.63 8.24
C ASN A 109 -8.06 13.34 9.53
N PRO A 110 -7.20 13.45 10.57
CA PRO A 110 -7.65 13.93 11.88
C PRO A 110 -8.02 15.40 11.85
N ILE A 111 -7.62 16.11 10.78
CA ILE A 111 -7.97 17.50 10.52
C ILE A 111 -9.39 17.62 9.97
N GLY A 112 -9.91 16.61 9.26
CA GLY A 112 -11.30 16.59 8.77
C GLY A 112 -12.33 16.69 9.91
N LEU A 113 -12.01 16.13 11.08
CA LEU A 113 -12.85 16.22 12.28
C LEU A 113 -12.97 17.65 12.83
N ILE A 114 -11.95 18.47 12.62
CA ILE A 114 -11.93 19.87 13.05
C ILE A 114 -12.88 20.68 12.18
N GLN A 115 -12.96 20.36 10.89
CA GLN A 115 -13.91 20.98 9.96
C GLN A 115 -15.36 20.61 10.32
N ASP A 116 -15.62 19.36 10.74
CA ASP A 116 -16.94 18.93 11.21
C ASP A 116 -17.35 19.64 12.52
N ILE A 117 -16.38 19.93 13.41
CA ILE A 117 -16.61 20.71 14.64
C ILE A 117 -16.90 22.18 14.31
N VAL A 118 -16.24 22.77 13.31
CA VAL A 118 -16.55 24.13 12.83
C VAL A 118 -17.96 24.20 12.22
N ALA A 119 -18.41 23.10 11.60
CA ALA A 119 -19.72 23.03 10.94
C ALA A 119 -20.90 22.71 11.88
N GLN A 120 -20.63 22.10 13.04
CA GLN A 120 -21.65 21.71 14.01
C GLN A 120 -21.53 22.60 15.25
N ASP A 121 -22.57 23.35 15.59
CA ASP A 121 -22.65 24.29 16.73
C ASP A 121 -22.57 23.55 18.10
N LYS A 122 -21.46 22.85 18.37
CA LYS A 122 -21.23 22.02 19.56
C LYS A 122 -20.87 22.89 20.77
N ASN A 123 -21.13 22.37 21.97
CA ASN A 123 -20.71 23.01 23.22
C ASN A 123 -19.17 23.12 23.29
N TYR A 124 -18.66 24.26 23.78
CA TYR A 124 -17.23 24.59 23.86
C TYR A 124 -16.39 23.50 24.58
N GLU A 125 -16.92 22.88 25.64
CA GLU A 125 -16.20 21.81 26.34
C GLU A 125 -15.98 20.55 25.48
N GLU A 126 -16.96 20.22 24.63
CA GLU A 126 -16.90 19.05 23.75
C GLU A 126 -15.96 19.30 22.56
N CYS A 127 -15.94 20.55 22.07
CA CYS A 127 -14.97 21.04 21.11
C CYS A 127 -13.54 20.88 21.64
N LEU A 128 -13.25 21.36 22.86
CA LEU A 128 -11.92 21.24 23.47
C LEU A 128 -11.47 19.78 23.64
N ARG A 129 -12.35 18.90 24.11
CA ARG A 129 -12.02 17.46 24.23
C ARG A 129 -11.66 16.84 22.88
N SER A 130 -12.40 17.19 21.84
CA SER A 130 -12.17 16.67 20.48
C SER A 130 -10.86 17.20 19.90
N ILE A 131 -10.52 18.46 20.16
CA ILE A 131 -9.23 19.06 19.79
C ILE A 131 -8.08 18.33 20.49
N SER A 132 -8.17 18.10 21.80
CA SER A 132 -7.12 17.41 22.55
C SER A 132 -6.91 15.97 22.10
N LEU A 133 -7.98 15.21 21.87
CA LEU A 133 -7.88 13.87 21.31
C LEU A 133 -7.22 13.86 19.93
N SER A 134 -7.51 14.88 19.10
CA SER A 134 -6.91 15.02 17.77
C SER A 134 -5.43 15.37 17.88
N ALA A 135 -5.04 16.28 18.78
CA ALA A 135 -3.65 16.64 19.04
C ALA A 135 -2.84 15.42 19.50
N ASP A 136 -3.29 14.71 20.53
CA ASP A 136 -2.59 13.52 21.07
C ASP A 136 -2.47 12.40 20.04
N SER A 137 -3.51 12.23 19.20
CA SER A 137 -3.49 11.30 18.07
C SER A 137 -2.38 11.67 17.07
N ILE A 138 -2.25 12.94 16.72
CA ILE A 138 -1.22 13.44 15.79
C ILE A 138 0.18 13.29 16.40
N ILE A 139 0.35 13.52 17.71
CA ILE A 139 1.62 13.31 18.41
C ILE A 139 2.08 11.85 18.35
N SER A 140 1.15 10.93 18.60
CA SER A 140 1.41 9.49 18.47
C SER A 140 1.83 9.14 17.03
N LEU A 141 1.16 9.72 16.02
CA LEU A 141 1.46 9.49 14.60
C LEU A 141 2.85 9.96 14.16
N VAL A 142 3.34 11.07 14.72
CA VAL A 142 4.70 11.57 14.44
C VAL A 142 5.79 10.86 15.24
N GLY A 143 5.44 9.76 15.90
CA GLY A 143 6.34 8.84 16.60
C GLY A 143 6.80 9.36 17.96
N GLU A 144 5.98 10.14 18.65
CA GLU A 144 6.27 10.66 20.00
C GLU A 144 5.31 10.03 21.02
N GLU A 145 5.82 9.71 22.20
CA GLU A 145 4.97 9.29 23.32
C GLU A 145 4.28 10.51 23.92
N VAL A 146 2.93 10.51 23.95
CA VAL A 146 2.11 11.64 24.44
C VAL A 146 2.50 12.07 25.85
N ASP A 147 2.82 11.12 26.74
CA ASP A 147 3.17 11.39 28.13
C ASP A 147 4.62 11.84 28.36
N SER A 148 5.48 11.80 27.34
CA SER A 148 6.85 12.28 27.44
C SER A 148 6.91 13.80 27.50
N ASP A 149 7.98 14.38 28.07
CA ASP A 149 8.14 15.84 28.13
C ASP A 149 8.08 16.48 26.73
N THR A 150 8.67 15.81 25.73
CA THR A 150 8.57 16.23 24.33
C THR A 150 7.15 16.08 23.79
N GLY A 151 6.48 14.96 24.04
CA GLY A 151 5.13 14.69 23.55
C GLY A 151 4.10 15.68 24.10
N ARG A 152 4.13 15.95 25.41
CA ARG A 152 3.26 16.94 26.08
C ARG A 152 3.44 18.33 25.51
N LEU A 153 4.70 18.73 25.28
CA LEU A 153 5.01 20.03 24.70
C LEU A 153 4.47 20.15 23.27
N LEU A 154 4.72 19.15 22.43
CA LEU A 154 4.23 19.15 21.05
C LEU A 154 2.69 19.07 20.99
N SER A 155 2.07 18.32 21.90
CA SER A 155 0.61 18.25 22.04
C SER A 155 0.03 19.62 22.43
N ALA A 156 0.68 20.35 23.35
CA ALA A 156 0.26 21.69 23.73
C ALA A 156 0.30 22.67 22.54
N ILE A 157 1.37 22.64 21.73
CA ILE A 157 1.47 23.46 20.50
C ILE A 157 0.34 23.13 19.53
N LEU A 158 0.06 21.84 19.31
CA LEU A 158 -1.06 21.41 18.46
C LEU A 158 -2.41 21.87 19.02
N ASN A 159 -2.68 21.66 20.31
CA ASN A 159 -3.94 22.09 20.93
C ASN A 159 -4.20 23.58 20.69
N ILE A 160 -3.21 24.45 20.95
CA ILE A 160 -3.35 25.89 20.70
C ILE A 160 -3.61 26.18 19.22
N SER A 161 -2.88 25.52 18.33
CA SER A 161 -2.98 25.73 16.88
C SER A 161 -4.33 25.27 16.32
N LEU A 162 -4.83 24.13 16.77
CA LEU A 162 -6.12 23.58 16.36
C LEU A 162 -7.28 24.41 16.92
N THR A 163 -7.19 24.89 18.16
CA THR A 163 -8.15 25.85 18.71
C THR A 163 -8.19 27.13 17.89
N TYR A 164 -7.02 27.68 17.51
CA TYR A 164 -6.95 28.86 16.65
C TYR A 164 -7.60 28.64 15.28
N ILE A 165 -7.40 27.46 14.67
CA ILE A 165 -8.06 27.08 13.41
C ILE A 165 -9.59 27.10 13.56
N VAL A 166 -10.13 26.55 14.66
CA VAL A 166 -11.57 26.52 14.92
C VAL A 166 -12.12 27.93 15.18
N GLU A 167 -11.49 28.70 16.07
CA GLU A 167 -11.90 30.06 16.43
C GLU A 167 -11.99 30.98 15.20
N ASN A 168 -11.01 30.85 14.28
CA ASN A 168 -10.92 31.68 13.08
C ASN A 168 -11.54 31.03 11.83
N ARG A 169 -12.17 29.85 11.97
CA ARG A 169 -12.80 29.09 10.89
C ARG A 169 -11.88 28.88 9.68
N LEU A 170 -10.61 28.57 9.93
CA LEU A 170 -9.63 28.34 8.86
C LEU A 170 -9.86 26.98 8.20
N GLU A 171 -9.86 26.95 6.87
CA GLU A 171 -9.92 25.71 6.10
C GLU A 171 -8.51 25.11 6.00
N ILE A 172 -8.29 23.97 6.65
CA ILE A 172 -7.04 23.21 6.60
C ILE A 172 -7.32 21.87 5.92
N GLU A 173 -6.79 21.66 4.71
CA GLU A 173 -7.08 20.47 3.89
C GLU A 173 -6.31 19.21 4.31
N GLY A 174 -5.24 19.34 5.11
CA GLY A 174 -4.46 18.22 5.62
C GLY A 174 -3.19 18.64 6.37
N PHE A 175 -2.30 17.67 6.61
CA PHE A 175 -1.08 17.92 7.39
C PHE A 175 -0.12 18.91 6.73
N ALA A 176 -0.16 19.04 5.40
CA ALA A 176 0.64 20.01 4.67
C ALA A 176 0.25 21.45 5.06
N SER A 177 -1.03 21.77 4.95
CA SER A 177 -1.57 23.08 5.34
C SER A 177 -1.42 23.37 6.83
N LEU A 178 -1.54 22.35 7.70
CA LEU A 178 -1.26 22.51 9.13
C LEU A 178 0.22 22.82 9.39
N ALA A 179 1.13 22.17 8.66
CA ALA A 179 2.55 22.44 8.76
C ALA A 179 2.96 23.79 8.15
N ASP A 180 2.26 24.24 7.11
CA ASP A 180 2.41 25.58 6.52
C ASP A 180 1.97 26.63 7.55
N LEU A 181 0.81 26.47 8.20
CA LEU A 181 0.34 27.37 9.27
C LEU A 181 1.34 27.48 10.43
N LEU A 182 1.97 26.38 10.83
CA LEU A 182 2.98 26.42 11.89
C LEU A 182 4.31 27.06 11.46
N ASN A 183 4.67 26.95 10.18
CA ASN A 183 5.89 27.57 9.65
C ASN A 183 5.70 29.08 9.45
N ASP A 184 4.59 29.46 8.81
CA ASP A 184 4.19 30.83 8.56
C ASP A 184 3.13 31.25 9.61
N CYS A 185 3.53 31.13 10.88
CA CYS A 185 2.65 31.32 12.03
C CYS A 185 2.15 32.78 12.13
N PRO A 186 0.83 33.03 12.06
CA PRO A 186 0.27 34.37 12.26
C PRO A 186 0.70 34.96 13.61
N GLU A 187 0.86 36.28 13.70
CA GLU A 187 1.31 36.95 14.94
C GLU A 187 0.43 36.61 16.15
N ASP A 188 -0.89 36.56 15.95
CA ASP A 188 -1.86 36.19 16.98
C ASP A 188 -1.62 34.76 17.51
N LEU A 189 -1.36 33.80 16.62
CA LEU A 189 -1.08 32.42 17.00
C LEU A 189 0.31 32.29 17.65
N SER A 190 1.30 32.97 17.09
CA SER A 190 2.67 33.03 17.60
C SER A 190 2.70 33.55 19.05
N SER A 191 1.94 34.61 19.34
CA SER A 191 1.83 35.18 20.69
C SER A 191 1.20 34.22 21.70
N LYS A 192 0.27 33.35 21.28
CA LYS A 192 -0.33 32.31 22.13
C LYS A 192 0.63 31.14 22.38
N ILE A 193 1.51 30.81 21.44
CA ILE A 193 2.47 29.68 21.55
C ILE A 193 3.76 30.09 22.30
N ALA A 194 4.23 31.32 22.11
CA ALA A 194 5.51 31.80 22.66
C ALA A 194 5.70 31.60 24.18
N PRO A 195 4.67 31.69 25.05
CA PRO A 195 4.82 31.43 26.48
C PRO A 195 5.16 29.98 26.83
N ILE A 196 4.83 29.02 25.95
CA ILE A 196 4.96 27.59 26.23
C ILE A 196 6.05 26.89 25.42
N ALA A 197 6.40 27.42 24.23
CA ALA A 197 7.31 26.77 23.31
C ALA A 197 8.14 27.77 22.50
N SER A 198 9.37 27.37 22.19
CA SER A 198 10.29 28.10 21.32
C SER A 198 9.98 27.88 19.83
N LEU A 199 10.43 28.80 18.97
CA LEU A 199 10.36 28.64 17.50
C LEU A 199 11.00 27.34 17.00
N LYS A 200 12.00 26.83 17.71
CA LYS A 200 12.66 25.56 17.39
C LYS A 200 11.70 24.37 17.52
N GLU A 201 10.83 24.38 18.53
CA GLU A 201 9.86 23.31 18.78
C GLU A 201 8.69 23.37 17.80
N VAL A 202 8.22 24.58 17.47
CA VAL A 202 7.22 24.79 16.41
C VAL A 202 7.76 24.28 15.07
N THR A 203 9.00 24.62 14.73
CA THR A 203 9.67 24.12 13.51
C THR A 203 9.84 22.59 13.54
N ARG A 204 10.16 22.02 14.72
CA ARG A 204 10.28 20.56 14.90
C ARG A 204 8.94 19.87 14.62
N LEU A 205 7.84 20.41 15.15
CA LEU A 205 6.50 19.90 14.90
C LEU A 205 6.12 20.01 13.42
N SER A 206 6.32 21.17 12.80
CA SER A 206 6.03 21.37 11.37
C SER A 206 6.78 20.36 10.49
N LYS A 207 8.08 20.15 10.73
CA LYS A 207 8.87 19.14 10.01
C LYS A 207 8.30 17.74 10.19
N LYS A 208 7.94 17.36 11.41
CA LYS A 208 7.33 16.07 11.73
C LYS A 208 5.98 15.87 11.02
N LEU A 209 5.14 16.90 10.97
CA LEU A 209 3.88 16.87 10.21
C LEU A 209 4.11 16.73 8.70
N ARG A 210 5.12 17.43 8.14
CA ARG A 210 5.50 17.26 6.72
C ARG A 210 6.02 15.86 6.41
N LEU A 211 6.60 15.15 7.38
CA LEU A 211 6.97 13.74 7.17
C LEU A 211 5.75 12.83 6.97
N LEU A 212 4.57 13.21 7.47
CA LEU A 212 3.32 12.49 7.24
C LEU A 212 2.74 12.77 5.84
N THR A 213 3.20 13.81 5.14
CA THR A 213 2.72 14.17 3.79
C THR A 213 3.59 13.60 2.67
N VAL A 214 4.68 12.91 3.02
CA VAL A 214 5.64 12.32 2.06
C VAL A 214 5.72 10.81 2.24
N GLY A 215 6.01 10.11 1.13
CA GLY A 215 6.10 8.65 1.13
C GLY A 215 4.75 7.94 1.33
N ALA A 216 4.80 6.66 1.71
CA ALA A 216 3.62 5.80 1.85
C ALA A 216 2.63 6.28 2.93
N LYS A 217 3.11 7.02 3.95
CA LYS A 217 2.27 7.54 5.05
C LYS A 217 1.20 8.55 4.59
N LYS A 218 1.43 9.23 3.46
CA LYS A 218 0.42 10.12 2.84
C LYS A 218 -0.90 9.38 2.56
N LEU A 219 -0.82 8.10 2.23
CA LEU A 219 -1.97 7.29 1.85
C LEU A 219 -2.96 7.12 3.01
N LEU A 220 -2.51 7.14 4.27
CA LEU A 220 -3.37 7.05 5.46
C LEU A 220 -4.33 8.24 5.62
N PHE A 221 -4.03 9.37 4.98
CA PHE A 221 -4.65 10.66 5.29
C PHE A 221 -5.30 11.35 4.08
N ASP A 222 -4.75 11.19 2.87
CA ASP A 222 -5.21 11.98 1.70
C ASP A 222 -6.03 11.17 0.67
N LEU A 223 -6.14 9.85 0.81
CA LEU A 223 -6.73 8.97 -0.22
C LEU A 223 -8.28 9.02 -0.32
N ALA A 224 -9.02 9.50 0.68
CA ALA A 224 -10.47 9.23 0.73
C ALA A 224 -11.30 10.20 1.55
N LYS A 225 -12.62 9.99 1.49
CA LYS A 225 -13.62 10.63 2.35
C LYS A 225 -13.26 10.38 3.83
N PRO A 226 -13.42 11.37 4.73
CA PRO A 226 -13.13 11.18 6.15
C PRO A 226 -13.99 10.06 6.74
N LEU A 227 -13.43 9.34 7.71
CA LEU A 227 -14.12 8.33 8.51
C LEU A 227 -15.49 8.85 8.99
N ASN A 228 -16.57 8.22 8.55
CA ASN A 228 -17.94 8.52 8.97
C ASN A 228 -18.66 7.23 9.40
N VAL A 229 -19.12 7.18 10.66
CA VAL A 229 -19.74 5.98 11.22
C VAL A 229 -21.10 5.67 10.59
N GLU A 230 -21.90 6.68 10.27
CA GLU A 230 -23.20 6.47 9.61
C GLU A 230 -23.03 5.76 8.27
N GLU A 231 -21.99 6.13 7.52
CA GLU A 231 -21.62 5.49 6.26
C GLU A 231 -21.12 4.05 6.47
N LEU A 232 -20.28 3.81 7.49
CA LEU A 232 -19.87 2.47 7.91
C LEU A 232 -21.06 1.60 8.36
N LEU A 233 -22.15 2.20 8.84
CA LEU A 233 -23.40 1.53 9.20
C LEU A 233 -24.43 1.51 8.05
N GLY A 234 -24.08 2.08 6.88
CA GLY A 234 -24.94 2.18 5.71
C GLY A 234 -26.21 3.01 5.92
N LEU A 235 -26.21 3.93 6.89
CA LEU A 235 -27.29 4.88 7.12
C LEU A 235 -27.26 5.96 6.03
N SER A 236 -28.42 6.26 5.42
CA SER A 236 -28.58 7.38 4.50
C SER A 236 -29.27 8.56 5.20
N ALA A 237 -29.18 9.76 4.63
CA ALA A 237 -29.81 10.98 5.15
C ALA A 237 -31.35 10.88 5.38
N LYS A 238 -32.02 9.84 4.86
CA LYS A 238 -33.45 9.56 5.07
C LYS A 238 -33.72 8.38 6.02
N GLY A 239 -32.71 7.84 6.70
CA GLY A 239 -32.84 6.76 7.69
C GLY A 239 -33.23 5.37 7.14
N LYS A 240 -33.58 5.25 5.85
CA LYS A 240 -33.92 3.96 5.21
C LYS A 240 -32.68 3.32 4.59
N ARG A 241 -32.49 2.03 4.90
CA ARG A 241 -31.49 1.14 4.30
C ARG A 241 -32.14 0.27 3.22
N LYS A 242 -31.55 0.18 2.02
CA LYS A 242 -32.01 -0.76 0.98
C LYS A 242 -31.49 -2.18 1.23
N LYS A 243 -30.32 -2.29 1.84
CA LYS A 243 -29.63 -3.50 2.28
C LYS A 243 -28.91 -3.24 3.60
N THR A 244 -28.65 -4.29 4.35
CA THR A 244 -27.94 -4.28 5.63
C THR A 244 -26.44 -4.24 5.40
N ARG A 245 -25.77 -3.26 5.99
CA ARG A 245 -24.33 -3.03 5.80
C ARG A 245 -23.49 -4.01 6.60
N LEU A 246 -22.53 -4.66 5.94
CA LEU A 246 -21.40 -5.32 6.58
C LEU A 246 -20.11 -4.62 6.14
N SER A 247 -19.57 -3.76 6.99
CA SER A 247 -18.32 -3.04 6.75
C SER A 247 -17.14 -3.84 7.32
N VAL A 248 -16.33 -4.43 6.45
CA VAL A 248 -15.07 -5.09 6.81
C VAL A 248 -13.94 -4.07 6.70
N ILE A 249 -13.26 -3.77 7.80
CA ILE A 249 -12.09 -2.91 7.84
C ILE A 249 -10.86 -3.80 7.72
N TYR A 250 -10.31 -3.88 6.51
CA TYR A 250 -9.22 -4.79 6.16
C TYR A 250 -7.87 -4.15 6.47
N LEU A 251 -7.20 -4.60 7.54
CA LEU A 251 -5.97 -3.94 8.03
C LEU A 251 -4.67 -4.47 7.44
N ASN A 252 -4.70 -5.50 6.58
CA ASN A 252 -3.46 -6.05 5.98
C ASN A 252 -2.71 -5.03 5.11
N THR A 253 -3.39 -4.00 4.62
CA THR A 253 -2.77 -2.90 3.84
C THR A 253 -1.90 -1.97 4.70
N LEU A 254 -1.94 -2.10 6.03
CA LEU A 254 -1.11 -1.33 6.94
C LEU A 254 0.20 -2.07 7.21
N SER A 255 1.30 -1.31 7.14
CA SER A 255 2.66 -1.86 7.15
C SER A 255 3.17 -2.17 8.55
N SER A 256 2.67 -1.49 9.58
CA SER A 256 3.12 -1.64 10.96
C SER A 256 1.97 -1.91 11.94
N GLN A 257 2.29 -2.53 13.08
CA GLN A 257 1.31 -2.83 14.12
C GLN A 257 0.82 -1.55 14.83
N GLU A 258 1.66 -0.53 14.93
CA GLU A 258 1.30 0.80 15.45
C GLU A 258 0.29 1.51 14.53
N GLU A 259 0.45 1.39 13.20
CA GLU A 259 -0.53 1.91 12.24
C GLU A 259 -1.90 1.23 12.42
N LYS A 260 -1.91 -0.10 12.62
CA LYS A 260 -3.13 -0.87 12.90
C LYS A 260 -3.80 -0.41 14.21
N GLU A 261 -3.02 -0.27 15.29
CA GLU A 261 -3.52 0.21 16.58
C GLU A 261 -4.10 1.61 16.50
N PHE A 262 -3.42 2.50 15.79
CA PHE A 262 -3.91 3.85 15.57
C PHE A 262 -5.24 3.85 14.80
N PHE A 263 -5.33 3.07 13.73
CA PHE A 263 -6.54 2.98 12.92
C PHE A 263 -7.74 2.43 13.70
N VAL A 264 -7.51 1.38 14.50
CA VAL A 264 -8.53 0.83 15.41
C VAL A 264 -8.94 1.85 16.47
N ALA A 265 -8.00 2.60 17.05
CA ALA A 265 -8.32 3.65 18.03
C ALA A 265 -9.28 4.69 17.43
N ARG A 266 -8.99 5.18 16.21
CA ARG A 266 -9.80 6.20 15.54
C ARG A 266 -11.21 5.73 15.21
N ILE A 267 -11.36 4.50 14.69
CA ILE A 267 -12.69 3.93 14.43
C ILE A 267 -13.47 3.77 15.73
N THR A 268 -12.82 3.26 16.77
CA THR A 268 -13.46 3.04 18.07
C THR A 268 -13.92 4.37 18.68
N SER A 269 -13.10 5.43 18.61
CA SER A 269 -13.48 6.78 19.05
C SER A 269 -14.65 7.33 18.25
N ALA A 270 -14.61 7.25 16.92
CA ALA A 270 -15.71 7.74 16.08
C ALA A 270 -17.02 7.00 16.38
N LEU A 271 -16.96 5.67 16.58
CA LEU A 271 -18.13 4.87 16.96
C LEU A 271 -18.64 5.25 18.35
N TYR A 272 -17.75 5.51 19.30
CA TYR A 272 -18.10 5.96 20.65
C TYR A 272 -18.82 7.32 20.61
N ASP A 273 -18.32 8.28 19.84
CA ASP A 273 -18.96 9.59 19.70
C ASP A 273 -20.32 9.45 19.00
N TRP A 274 -20.40 8.63 17.95
CA TRP A 274 -21.66 8.37 17.24
C TRP A 274 -22.72 7.75 18.14
N MET A 275 -22.37 6.76 18.97
CA MET A 275 -23.34 6.10 19.85
C MET A 275 -23.82 7.03 20.98
N LEU A 276 -22.98 7.97 21.44
CA LEU A 276 -23.38 9.00 22.41
C LEU A 276 -24.39 9.97 21.79
N ALA A 277 -24.19 10.34 20.52
CA ALA A 277 -25.11 11.19 19.77
C ALA A 277 -26.41 10.45 19.37
N ASN A 278 -26.37 9.12 19.29
CA ASN A 278 -27.49 8.28 18.85
C ASN A 278 -27.87 7.20 19.88
N PRO A 279 -28.25 7.57 21.11
CA PRO A 279 -28.53 6.60 22.17
C PRO A 279 -29.74 5.73 21.82
N SER A 280 -29.62 4.42 22.07
CA SER A 280 -30.69 3.45 21.88
C SER A 280 -30.66 2.35 22.93
N ASN A 281 -31.85 1.92 23.35
CA ASN A 281 -32.02 0.74 24.21
C ASN A 281 -32.11 -0.57 23.39
N GLU A 282 -32.24 -0.46 22.07
CA GLU A 282 -32.28 -1.58 21.13
C GLU A 282 -30.93 -1.72 20.40
N LEU A 283 -30.64 -2.94 19.96
CA LEU A 283 -29.42 -3.27 19.22
C LEU A 283 -29.42 -2.62 17.84
N GLN A 284 -28.53 -1.65 17.65
CA GLN A 284 -28.38 -0.86 16.42
C GLN A 284 -27.23 -1.34 15.53
N ALA A 285 -26.17 -1.92 16.10
CA ALA A 285 -24.98 -2.34 15.38
C ALA A 285 -24.15 -3.38 16.14
N LEU A 286 -23.37 -4.17 15.39
CA LEU A 286 -22.28 -4.98 15.92
C LEU A 286 -20.93 -4.36 15.60
N PHE A 287 -20.10 -4.16 16.61
CA PHE A 287 -18.68 -3.88 16.45
C PHE A 287 -17.88 -5.15 16.73
N TYR A 288 -17.27 -5.72 15.69
CA TYR A 288 -16.51 -6.96 15.76
C TYR A 288 -15.02 -6.66 15.60
N ILE A 289 -14.17 -7.24 16.46
CA ILE A 289 -12.72 -7.27 16.29
C ILE A 289 -12.26 -8.72 16.25
N ASP A 290 -11.72 -9.15 15.10
CA ASP A 290 -11.00 -10.42 15.02
C ASP A 290 -9.56 -10.26 15.51
N GLU A 291 -9.02 -11.32 16.11
CA GLU A 291 -7.70 -11.35 16.75
C GLU A 291 -7.36 -10.09 17.58
N VAL A 292 -8.11 -9.88 18.67
CA VAL A 292 -8.01 -8.65 19.48
C VAL A 292 -6.71 -8.51 20.29
N ALA A 293 -5.96 -9.60 20.50
CA ALA A 293 -4.86 -9.66 21.46
C ALA A 293 -3.82 -8.53 21.29
N PRO A 294 -3.38 -8.16 20.08
CA PRO A 294 -2.44 -7.05 19.88
C PRO A 294 -3.00 -5.69 20.34
N PHE A 295 -4.31 -5.49 20.31
CA PHE A 295 -4.99 -4.21 20.59
C PHE A 295 -5.36 -4.02 22.06
N ILE A 296 -5.55 -5.10 22.81
CA ILE A 296 -5.86 -5.06 24.26
C ILE A 296 -4.97 -6.06 25.03
N PRO A 297 -3.62 -5.95 24.97
CA PRO A 297 -2.73 -6.84 25.69
C PRO A 297 -2.74 -6.55 27.20
N PRO A 298 -2.34 -7.48 28.09
CA PRO A 298 -2.38 -7.28 29.53
C PRO A 298 -1.43 -6.17 30.02
N VAL A 299 -0.18 -6.19 29.54
CA VAL A 299 0.91 -5.35 30.05
C VAL A 299 1.10 -4.08 29.23
N ARG A 300 1.31 -4.21 27.90
CA ARG A 300 1.50 -3.06 27.01
C ARG A 300 0.24 -2.18 26.99
N LYS A 301 0.42 -0.89 26.72
CA LYS A 301 -0.66 0.08 26.54
C LYS A 301 -0.70 0.62 25.10
N PRO A 302 -1.26 -0.14 24.14
CA PRO A 302 -1.56 0.38 22.79
C PRO A 302 -2.45 1.61 22.85
N VAL A 303 -2.36 2.47 21.83
CA VAL A 303 -3.16 3.69 21.71
C VAL A 303 -4.67 3.39 21.72
N CYS A 304 -5.10 2.26 21.14
CA CYS A 304 -6.52 1.86 21.10
C CYS A 304 -7.05 1.24 22.41
N LYS A 305 -6.20 0.85 23.36
CA LYS A 305 -6.61 0.01 24.50
C LYS A 305 -7.63 0.69 25.40
N ASP A 306 -7.40 1.95 25.76
CA ASP A 306 -8.27 2.66 26.70
C ASP A 306 -9.66 2.92 26.10
N ILE A 307 -9.73 3.36 24.85
CA ILE A 307 -11.00 3.62 24.16
C ILE A 307 -11.80 2.32 23.93
N LEU A 308 -11.14 1.20 23.61
CA LEU A 308 -11.78 -0.10 23.49
C LEU A 308 -12.39 -0.56 24.82
N LYS A 309 -11.70 -0.33 25.95
CA LYS A 309 -12.23 -0.62 27.29
C LYS A 309 -13.42 0.26 27.64
N ILE A 310 -13.41 1.52 27.25
CA ILE A 310 -14.54 2.43 27.42
C ILE A 310 -15.74 1.92 26.62
N LEU A 311 -15.52 1.54 25.35
CA LEU A 311 -16.56 1.00 24.47
C LEU A 311 -17.19 -0.26 25.10
N LEU A 312 -16.39 -1.26 25.48
CA LEU A 312 -16.88 -2.50 26.12
C LEU A 312 -17.62 -2.29 27.45
N LYS A 313 -17.37 -1.18 28.14
CA LYS A 313 -18.05 -0.85 29.40
C LYS A 313 -19.39 -0.14 29.18
N GLN A 314 -19.49 0.67 28.12
CA GLN A 314 -20.58 1.63 27.95
C GLN A 314 -21.51 1.32 26.78
N ALA A 315 -21.00 0.71 25.70
CA ALA A 315 -21.71 0.50 24.44
C ALA A 315 -23.09 -0.16 24.59
N ARG A 316 -23.24 -1.07 25.56
CA ARG A 316 -24.52 -1.73 25.90
C ARG A 316 -25.69 -0.76 26.15
N LYS A 317 -25.41 0.45 26.66
CA LYS A 317 -26.43 1.47 26.96
C LYS A 317 -26.87 2.27 25.73
N TYR A 318 -26.10 2.18 24.66
CA TYR A 318 -26.23 2.97 23.45
C TYR A 318 -26.46 2.09 22.22
N GLY A 319 -27.03 0.90 22.41
CA GLY A 319 -27.44 0.05 21.30
C GLY A 319 -26.31 -0.65 20.54
N VAL A 320 -25.05 -0.57 20.99
CA VAL A 320 -23.91 -1.17 20.29
C VAL A 320 -23.48 -2.46 20.98
N GLY A 321 -23.63 -3.59 20.28
CA GLY A 321 -23.07 -4.89 20.68
C GLY A 321 -21.61 -4.99 20.24
N CYS A 322 -20.79 -5.71 21.02
CA CYS A 322 -19.39 -5.97 20.66
C CYS A 322 -19.19 -7.47 20.51
N LEU A 323 -18.45 -7.90 19.48
CA LEU A 323 -17.92 -9.25 19.36
C LEU A 323 -16.39 -9.15 19.39
N ILE A 324 -15.76 -9.94 20.26
CA ILE A 324 -14.31 -9.97 20.35
C ILE A 324 -13.83 -11.40 20.18
N ALA A 325 -12.85 -11.60 19.31
CA ALA A 325 -12.30 -12.91 19.06
C ALA A 325 -10.78 -12.92 19.26
N SER A 326 -10.24 -14.02 19.78
CA SER A 326 -8.78 -14.21 19.90
C SER A 326 -8.41 -15.69 19.93
N GLN A 327 -7.28 -16.01 19.31
CA GLN A 327 -6.68 -17.33 19.39
C GLN A 327 -5.90 -17.57 20.69
N ASN A 328 -5.38 -16.48 21.28
CA ASN A 328 -4.54 -16.50 22.47
C ASN A 328 -5.25 -15.76 23.62
N PRO A 329 -6.15 -16.43 24.36
CA PRO A 329 -6.86 -15.78 25.48
C PRO A 329 -5.89 -15.30 26.56
N GLY A 330 -4.71 -15.92 26.67
CA GLY A 330 -3.67 -15.48 27.58
C GLY A 330 -3.07 -14.12 27.30
N ASP A 331 -3.18 -13.62 26.07
CA ASP A 331 -2.55 -12.39 25.61
C ASP A 331 -3.53 -11.22 25.57
N ILE A 332 -4.64 -11.31 26.30
CA ILE A 332 -5.69 -10.28 26.38
C ILE A 332 -5.84 -9.77 27.82
N ASP A 333 -6.06 -8.46 27.99
CA ASP A 333 -6.47 -7.86 29.27
C ASP A 333 -7.83 -8.44 29.70
N TYR A 334 -7.79 -9.39 30.63
CA TYR A 334 -8.98 -10.08 31.12
C TYR A 334 -10.04 -9.13 31.71
N LYS A 335 -9.63 -7.96 32.24
CA LYS A 335 -10.57 -6.97 32.81
C LYS A 335 -11.43 -6.31 31.72
N ALA A 336 -10.93 -6.27 30.49
CA ALA A 336 -11.66 -5.72 29.36
C ALA A 336 -12.75 -6.70 28.88
N ILE A 337 -12.38 -7.97 28.69
CA ILE A 337 -13.29 -9.00 28.18
C ILE A 337 -14.28 -9.53 29.23
N SER A 338 -13.99 -9.36 30.53
CA SER A 338 -14.92 -9.75 31.61
C SER A 338 -16.26 -8.98 31.60
N GLN A 339 -16.37 -7.92 30.79
CA GLN A 339 -17.63 -7.22 30.58
C GLN A 339 -18.59 -7.95 29.63
N CYS A 340 -18.11 -8.96 28.89
CA CYS A 340 -18.94 -9.76 27.99
C CYS A 340 -19.78 -10.76 28.77
N SER A 341 -21.08 -10.85 28.50
CA SER A 341 -21.96 -11.84 29.14
C SER A 341 -22.01 -13.17 28.39
N THR A 342 -21.70 -13.16 27.08
CA THR A 342 -21.77 -14.34 26.22
C THR A 342 -20.37 -14.82 25.84
N TRP A 343 -20.02 -16.04 26.22
CA TRP A 343 -18.71 -16.64 26.03
C TRP A 343 -18.84 -17.89 25.17
N ASN A 344 -18.15 -17.89 24.04
CA ASN A 344 -18.02 -19.04 23.17
C ASN A 344 -16.59 -19.57 23.28
N LEU A 345 -16.43 -20.72 23.92
CA LEU A 345 -15.13 -21.33 24.18
C LEU A 345 -14.94 -22.53 23.26
N GLY A 346 -14.07 -22.37 22.28
CA GLY A 346 -13.62 -23.45 21.41
C GLY A 346 -12.46 -24.22 22.03
N ARG A 347 -11.92 -25.18 21.28
CA ARG A 347 -10.82 -26.02 21.73
C ARG A 347 -9.61 -25.20 22.19
N LEU A 348 -9.11 -25.48 23.40
CA LEU A 348 -7.88 -24.94 23.97
C LEU A 348 -6.98 -26.09 24.45
N ILE A 349 -5.70 -26.06 24.07
CA ILE A 349 -4.73 -27.12 24.40
C ILE A 349 -3.72 -26.63 25.46
N SER A 350 -3.38 -25.34 25.43
CA SER A 350 -2.42 -24.73 26.33
C SER A 350 -2.95 -24.68 27.76
N ARG A 351 -2.20 -25.30 28.69
CA ARG A 351 -2.55 -25.29 30.12
C ARG A 351 -2.62 -23.87 30.71
N GLN A 352 -1.82 -22.94 30.18
CA GLN A 352 -1.82 -21.55 30.65
C GLN A 352 -3.11 -20.83 30.24
N ASP A 353 -3.56 -21.05 29.01
CA ASP A 353 -4.80 -20.47 28.49
C ASP A 353 -6.02 -21.03 29.19
N ILE A 354 -6.05 -22.36 29.39
CA ILE A 354 -7.11 -23.04 30.14
C ILE A 354 -7.21 -22.48 31.57
N LYS A 355 -6.09 -22.35 32.30
CA LYS A 355 -6.08 -21.77 33.66
C LYS A 355 -6.57 -20.33 33.71
N LYS A 356 -6.26 -19.51 32.69
CA LYS A 356 -6.72 -18.12 32.62
C LYS A 356 -8.23 -18.06 32.37
N VAL A 357 -8.74 -18.86 31.43
CA VAL A 357 -10.18 -18.99 31.17
C VAL A 357 -10.91 -19.54 32.40
N GLU A 358 -10.37 -20.56 33.06
CA GLU A 358 -10.88 -21.11 34.32
C GLU A 358 -11.05 -20.03 35.39
N LYS A 359 -10.02 -19.21 35.61
CA LYS A 359 -10.06 -18.14 36.61
C LYS A 359 -11.17 -17.13 36.32
N ILE A 360 -11.41 -16.83 35.05
CA ILE A 360 -12.49 -15.93 34.64
C ILE A 360 -13.85 -16.59 34.87
N LEU A 361 -14.02 -17.84 34.43
CA LEU A 361 -15.27 -18.58 34.61
C LEU A 361 -15.60 -18.80 36.08
N ARG A 362 -14.63 -19.13 36.94
CA ARG A 362 -14.81 -19.24 38.40
C ARG A 362 -15.38 -17.96 39.02
N SER A 363 -15.05 -16.80 38.46
CA SER A 363 -15.57 -15.52 38.96
C SER A 363 -17.01 -15.22 38.52
N ILE A 364 -17.51 -15.90 37.48
CA ILE A 364 -18.84 -15.67 36.90
C ILE A 364 -19.80 -16.82 37.25
N SER A 365 -19.32 -18.06 37.28
CA SER A 365 -20.04 -19.29 37.67
C SER A 365 -19.10 -20.27 38.39
N PRO A 366 -19.07 -20.26 39.75
CA PRO A 366 -18.15 -21.09 40.53
C PRO A 366 -18.36 -22.61 40.36
N GLY A 367 -19.59 -23.05 40.07
CA GLY A 367 -19.98 -24.46 40.08
C GLY A 367 -19.68 -25.26 38.81
N GLU A 368 -19.53 -24.61 37.65
CA GLU A 368 -19.33 -25.29 36.35
C GLU A 368 -17.86 -25.31 35.90
N SER A 369 -16.99 -24.52 36.54
CA SER A 369 -15.62 -24.26 36.06
C SER A 369 -14.72 -25.50 35.91
N GLU A 370 -14.86 -26.49 36.78
CA GLU A 370 -14.00 -27.69 36.77
C GLU A 370 -14.34 -28.64 35.62
N ASN A 371 -15.62 -28.80 35.30
CA ASN A 371 -16.08 -29.58 34.15
C ASN A 371 -15.65 -28.91 32.83
N ILE A 372 -15.72 -27.57 32.77
CA ILE A 372 -15.32 -26.80 31.58
C ILE A 372 -13.84 -27.02 31.25
N VAL A 373 -12.97 -26.92 32.26
CA VAL A 373 -11.52 -27.11 32.10
C VAL A 373 -11.18 -28.49 31.57
N ALA A 374 -11.94 -29.52 31.98
CA ALA A 374 -11.76 -30.88 31.51
C ALA A 374 -12.25 -31.09 30.07
N GLU A 375 -13.32 -30.38 29.65
CA GLU A 375 -13.93 -30.51 28.33
C GLU A 375 -13.25 -29.67 27.23
N LEU A 376 -12.69 -28.49 27.55
CA LEU A 376 -12.07 -27.61 26.55
C LEU A 376 -11.03 -28.31 25.63
N PRO A 377 -10.18 -29.23 26.11
CA PRO A 377 -9.24 -29.95 25.27
C PRO A 377 -9.88 -31.02 24.37
N THR A 378 -11.07 -31.51 24.71
CA THR A 378 -11.75 -32.63 24.01
C THR A 378 -12.63 -32.16 22.84
N LEU A 379 -12.93 -30.86 22.77
CA LEU A 379 -13.74 -30.26 21.70
C LEU A 379 -13.12 -30.49 20.31
N SER A 380 -13.96 -30.88 19.35
CA SER A 380 -13.60 -30.94 17.94
C SER A 380 -13.68 -29.55 17.27
N ALA A 381 -13.15 -29.42 16.06
CA ALA A 381 -13.26 -28.18 15.30
C ALA A 381 -14.73 -27.82 15.04
N GLY A 382 -15.11 -26.57 15.36
CA GLY A 382 -16.49 -26.10 15.26
C GLY A 382 -17.39 -26.46 16.45
N GLN A 383 -16.89 -27.22 17.43
CA GLN A 383 -17.57 -27.42 18.70
C GLN A 383 -17.18 -26.35 19.71
N PHE A 384 -18.18 -25.82 20.41
CA PHE A 384 -18.00 -24.76 21.39
C PHE A 384 -18.79 -25.06 22.65
N LEU A 385 -18.24 -24.59 23.77
CA LEU A 385 -18.96 -24.42 25.01
C LEU A 385 -19.48 -22.98 25.08
N LEU A 386 -20.79 -22.84 25.06
CA LEU A 386 -21.50 -21.58 25.21
C LEU A 386 -21.86 -21.34 26.67
N PHE A 387 -21.28 -20.30 27.25
CA PHE A 387 -21.70 -19.75 28.52
C PHE A 387 -22.44 -18.42 28.26
N ALA A 388 -23.76 -18.44 28.46
CA ALA A 388 -24.64 -17.29 28.27
C ALA A 388 -25.74 -17.31 29.35
N PRO A 389 -25.46 -16.86 30.58
CA PRO A 389 -26.37 -17.00 31.73
C PRO A 389 -27.66 -16.20 31.58
N ASP A 390 -27.68 -15.21 30.68
CA ASP A 390 -28.88 -14.47 30.34
C ASP A 390 -29.82 -15.28 29.42
N GLU A 391 -29.36 -16.37 28.80
CA GLU A 391 -30.13 -17.21 27.86
C GLU A 391 -30.37 -18.62 28.37
N TYR A 392 -29.37 -19.21 29.02
CA TYR A 392 -29.40 -20.61 29.43
C TYR A 392 -29.03 -20.74 30.90
N GLU A 393 -29.73 -21.62 31.62
CA GLU A 393 -29.48 -21.89 33.04
C GLU A 393 -28.13 -22.56 33.28
N SER A 394 -27.68 -23.36 32.31
CA SER A 394 -26.40 -24.05 32.32
C SER A 394 -25.66 -23.84 31.02
N MET A 395 -24.35 -24.09 31.05
CA MET A 395 -23.53 -24.06 29.86
C MET A 395 -24.01 -25.07 28.80
N LYS A 396 -23.99 -24.66 27.53
CA LYS A 396 -24.41 -25.50 26.40
C LYS A 396 -23.22 -25.85 25.52
N LYS A 397 -23.02 -27.15 25.27
CA LYS A 397 -22.12 -27.63 24.22
C LYS A 397 -22.87 -27.67 22.90
N PHE A 398 -22.29 -27.10 21.85
CA PHE A 398 -22.93 -27.05 20.54
C PHE A 398 -21.94 -27.13 19.38
N GLN A 399 -22.43 -27.57 18.23
CA GLN A 399 -21.74 -27.52 16.94
C GLN A 399 -22.22 -26.28 16.19
N VAL A 400 -21.29 -25.43 15.78
CA VAL A 400 -21.59 -24.27 14.94
C VAL A 400 -22.18 -24.71 13.59
N ARG A 401 -23.19 -23.99 13.09
CA ARG A 401 -23.69 -24.22 11.73
C ARG A 401 -22.61 -23.88 10.69
N TRP A 402 -22.71 -24.46 9.49
CA TRP A 402 -21.82 -24.07 8.40
C TRP A 402 -22.16 -22.66 7.87
N LEU A 403 -21.24 -22.10 7.08
CA LEU A 403 -21.35 -20.76 6.54
C LEU A 403 -22.25 -20.72 5.31
N ILE A 404 -23.05 -19.64 5.21
CA ILE A 404 -23.75 -19.25 3.98
C ILE A 404 -22.74 -18.67 2.98
N THR A 405 -21.68 -18.07 3.50
CA THR A 405 -20.57 -17.45 2.78
C THR A 405 -19.37 -18.38 2.64
N GLN A 406 -18.43 -18.00 1.77
CA GLN A 406 -17.22 -18.78 1.52
C GLN A 406 -16.27 -18.74 2.73
N HIS A 407 -15.67 -19.88 3.04
CA HIS A 407 -14.61 -19.98 4.04
C HIS A 407 -13.22 -19.91 3.39
N LYS A 408 -12.72 -18.68 3.16
CA LYS A 408 -11.37 -18.41 2.66
C LYS A 408 -10.77 -17.20 3.37
N THR A 409 -9.46 -17.06 3.30
CA THR A 409 -8.74 -15.83 3.65
C THR A 409 -8.46 -15.10 2.34
N LEU A 410 -8.76 -13.80 2.26
CA LEU A 410 -8.43 -13.02 1.08
C LEU A 410 -7.13 -12.25 1.28
N ASP A 411 -6.23 -12.36 0.30
CA ASP A 411 -5.08 -11.47 0.17
C ASP A 411 -5.44 -10.15 -0.53
N GLU A 412 -4.48 -9.23 -0.65
CA GLU A 412 -4.70 -7.91 -1.24
C GLU A 412 -5.17 -7.97 -2.71
N GLU A 413 -4.66 -8.92 -3.49
CA GLU A 413 -5.01 -9.07 -4.90
C GLU A 413 -6.42 -9.64 -5.05
N GLN A 414 -6.78 -10.62 -4.21
CA GLN A 414 -8.11 -11.18 -4.15
C GLN A 414 -9.14 -10.16 -3.68
N VAL A 415 -8.80 -9.30 -2.70
CA VAL A 415 -9.65 -8.15 -2.32
C VAL A 415 -9.81 -7.18 -3.50
N LYS A 416 -8.73 -6.89 -4.23
CA LYS A 416 -8.77 -6.04 -5.42
C LYS A 416 -9.64 -6.63 -6.54
N ASN A 417 -9.71 -7.94 -6.68
CA ASN A 417 -10.53 -8.56 -7.71
C ASN A 417 -11.99 -8.73 -7.26
N ALA A 418 -12.24 -8.81 -5.94
CA ALA A 418 -13.56 -9.04 -5.39
C ALA A 418 -14.42 -7.76 -5.23
N VAL A 419 -13.80 -6.60 -4.97
CA VAL A 419 -14.53 -5.33 -4.79
C VAL A 419 -14.81 -4.67 -6.14
N ASP A 420 -16.09 -4.38 -6.42
CA ASP A 420 -16.53 -3.70 -7.65
C ASP A 420 -15.98 -2.26 -7.76
N ASP A 421 -15.48 -1.90 -8.94
CA ASP A 421 -15.00 -0.56 -9.27
C ASP A 421 -16.07 0.52 -9.12
N LYS A 422 -17.36 0.21 -9.33
CA LYS A 422 -18.45 1.18 -9.07
C LYS A 422 -18.52 1.54 -7.59
N MET A 423 -18.32 0.57 -6.70
CA MET A 423 -18.24 0.80 -5.25
C MET A 423 -17.00 1.61 -4.90
N ARG A 424 -15.81 1.30 -5.46
CA ARG A 424 -14.60 2.12 -5.25
C ARG A 424 -14.80 3.57 -5.64
N LYS A 425 -15.35 3.81 -6.84
CA LYS A 425 -15.59 5.13 -7.41
C LYS A 425 -16.58 5.97 -6.62
N LYS A 426 -17.58 5.34 -5.98
CA LYS A 426 -18.57 6.04 -5.16
C LYS A 426 -17.93 6.82 -4.02
N TYR A 427 -16.91 6.24 -3.39
CA TYR A 427 -16.30 6.72 -2.13
C TYR A 427 -14.92 7.38 -2.31
N LEU A 428 -14.35 7.42 -3.53
CA LEU A 428 -13.17 8.23 -3.85
C LEU A 428 -13.51 9.74 -3.83
N ASN A 429 -12.59 10.56 -3.30
CA ASN A 429 -12.73 12.02 -3.26
C ASN A 429 -12.82 12.63 -4.68
N LYS A 430 -13.42 13.83 -4.84
CA LYS A 430 -13.57 14.54 -6.14
C LYS A 430 -12.26 14.66 -6.95
N ALA A 431 -11.11 14.75 -6.28
CA ALA A 431 -9.77 14.78 -6.90
C ALA A 431 -9.36 13.44 -7.55
N GLU A 432 -9.80 12.30 -7.00
CA GLU A 432 -9.52 10.95 -7.50
C GLU A 432 -10.70 10.27 -8.19
N LYS A 433 -11.92 10.81 -8.05
CA LYS A 433 -13.04 10.48 -8.96
C LYS A 433 -12.66 10.77 -10.40
N LYS A 434 -11.81 11.78 -10.66
CA LYS A 434 -11.17 12.05 -11.97
C LYS A 434 -10.08 11.03 -12.35
N LEU A 435 -9.33 10.46 -11.38
CA LEU A 435 -8.35 9.39 -11.62
C LEU A 435 -9.01 8.04 -11.93
N SER A 436 -10.08 7.70 -11.22
CA SER A 436 -10.76 6.41 -11.33
C SER A 436 -11.79 6.34 -12.46
N THR A 437 -12.46 7.46 -12.83
CA THR A 437 -13.31 7.47 -14.05
C THR A 437 -12.52 7.22 -15.33
N THR A 438 -11.21 7.49 -15.34
CA THR A 438 -10.33 7.17 -16.47
C THR A 438 -10.21 5.67 -16.76
N VAL A 439 -10.41 4.80 -15.74
CA VAL A 439 -10.12 3.36 -15.84
C VAL A 439 -11.33 2.52 -16.28
N ALA A 440 -12.58 2.99 -16.13
CA ALA A 440 -13.75 2.15 -16.46
C ALA A 440 -14.66 2.67 -17.59
N VAL A 441 -14.14 3.49 -18.51
CA VAL A 441 -14.86 3.84 -19.75
C VAL A 441 -14.42 2.95 -20.93
N SER A 442 -13.57 1.93 -20.71
CA SER A 442 -13.18 1.00 -21.78
C SER A 442 -14.17 -0.14 -22.04
N GLU A 443 -15.20 -0.38 -21.21
CA GLU A 443 -15.99 -1.64 -21.34
C GLU A 443 -17.51 -1.55 -21.12
N SER A 444 -18.16 -0.38 -21.12
CA SER A 444 -19.62 -0.38 -21.33
C SER A 444 -20.12 0.93 -21.93
N GLU A 445 -20.58 0.81 -23.17
CA GLU A 445 -21.11 1.84 -24.04
C GLU A 445 -22.51 2.34 -23.61
N VAL A 446 -22.73 3.63 -23.88
CA VAL A 446 -23.97 4.24 -24.44
C VAL A 446 -25.21 4.25 -23.53
N GLU A 447 -25.46 5.40 -22.87
CA GLU A 447 -26.62 6.29 -23.11
C GLU A 447 -26.67 7.47 -22.12
N GLU A 448 -26.78 8.67 -22.73
CA GLU A 448 -27.46 9.93 -22.33
C GLU A 448 -27.10 10.59 -20.98
N GLU A 449 -26.25 11.63 -20.99
CA GLU A 449 -26.52 13.06 -21.25
C GLU A 449 -27.02 13.85 -20.02
N GLU A 450 -26.26 14.88 -19.65
CA GLU A 450 -26.78 16.26 -19.53
C GLU A 450 -25.62 17.27 -19.55
N GLU A 451 -25.78 18.28 -20.38
CA GLU A 451 -24.86 19.39 -20.71
C GLU A 451 -24.71 20.42 -19.57
N ASP A 452 -23.58 21.15 -19.55
CA ASP A 452 -23.59 22.61 -19.80
C ASP A 452 -22.16 23.16 -20.02
N GLY A 453 -22.02 24.15 -20.93
CA GLY A 453 -20.86 25.08 -20.99
C GLY A 453 -19.93 25.05 -22.22
N THR A 454 -20.46 25.46 -23.38
CA THR A 454 -19.80 26.22 -24.48
C THR A 454 -18.31 25.98 -24.80
N THR A 455 -18.04 25.11 -25.77
CA THR A 455 -16.92 25.22 -26.74
C THR A 455 -17.27 24.34 -27.95
N THR A 456 -17.14 24.84 -29.18
CA THR A 456 -17.60 24.11 -30.37
C THR A 456 -16.90 22.76 -30.53
N ALA A 457 -17.59 21.75 -31.07
CA ALA A 457 -17.07 20.39 -31.22
C ALA A 457 -15.84 20.33 -32.15
N GLU A 458 -15.77 21.21 -33.15
CA GLU A 458 -14.66 21.32 -34.11
C GLU A 458 -13.37 21.87 -33.46
N GLU A 459 -13.46 22.90 -32.60
CA GLU A 459 -12.32 23.41 -31.84
C GLU A 459 -11.77 22.38 -30.84
N ASN A 460 -12.65 21.54 -30.28
CA ASN A 460 -12.25 20.48 -29.35
C ASN A 460 -11.44 19.37 -30.02
N ILE A 461 -11.78 19.00 -31.26
CA ILE A 461 -11.05 17.98 -32.03
C ILE A 461 -9.66 18.51 -32.41
N GLN A 462 -9.58 19.78 -32.82
CA GLN A 462 -8.35 20.40 -33.31
C GLN A 462 -7.24 20.52 -32.24
N ILE A 463 -7.57 20.81 -30.98
CA ILE A 463 -6.56 20.93 -29.90
C ILE A 463 -6.04 19.56 -29.47
N SER A 464 -6.90 18.54 -29.41
CA SER A 464 -6.48 17.17 -29.10
C SER A 464 -5.51 16.61 -30.14
N GLU A 465 -5.78 16.82 -31.43
CA GLU A 465 -4.85 16.40 -32.49
C GLU A 465 -3.52 17.15 -32.41
N ARG A 466 -3.54 18.46 -32.14
CA ARG A 466 -2.31 19.26 -31.97
C ARG A 466 -1.42 18.75 -30.84
N ILE A 467 -1.98 18.29 -29.73
CA ILE A 467 -1.21 17.71 -28.62
C ILE A 467 -0.58 16.37 -29.02
N LEU A 468 -1.35 15.48 -29.67
CA LEU A 468 -0.81 14.20 -30.13
C LEU A 468 0.28 14.39 -31.19
N LEU A 469 0.06 15.31 -32.14
CA LEU A 469 1.05 15.67 -33.16
C LEU A 469 2.31 16.25 -32.53
N LEU A 470 2.19 17.08 -31.49
CA LEU A 470 3.35 17.61 -30.78
C LEU A 470 4.17 16.50 -30.12
N LEU A 471 3.51 15.63 -29.34
CA LEU A 471 4.17 14.50 -28.70
C LEU A 471 4.77 13.53 -29.73
N ALA A 472 4.09 13.33 -30.86
CA ALA A 472 4.58 12.51 -31.96
C ALA A 472 5.80 13.12 -32.66
N LYS A 473 5.82 14.45 -32.79
CA LYS A 473 6.89 15.20 -33.47
C LYS A 473 8.14 15.30 -32.62
N GLU A 474 8.00 15.56 -31.32
CA GLU A 474 9.14 15.77 -30.43
C GLU A 474 9.70 14.47 -29.85
N VAL A 475 8.94 13.37 -29.87
CA VAL A 475 9.39 12.04 -29.41
C VAL A 475 10.02 12.12 -28.02
N SER A 476 9.37 12.86 -27.12
CA SER A 476 9.92 13.22 -25.81
C SER A 476 8.85 13.20 -24.72
N CYS A 477 9.30 13.07 -23.48
CA CYS A 477 8.47 13.28 -22.30
C CYS A 477 8.31 14.78 -22.04
N LEU A 478 7.10 15.31 -22.20
CA LEU A 478 6.82 16.73 -21.95
C LEU A 478 5.89 16.92 -20.77
N THR A 479 6.13 17.95 -19.97
CA THR A 479 5.20 18.38 -18.93
C THR A 479 4.00 19.12 -19.53
N CYS A 480 2.92 19.20 -18.76
CA CYS A 480 1.74 19.98 -19.18
C CYS A 480 2.06 21.46 -19.43
N ALA A 481 3.04 22.03 -18.73
CA ALA A 481 3.47 23.41 -18.92
C ALA A 481 4.26 23.57 -20.23
N GLU A 482 5.14 22.61 -20.55
CA GLU A 482 5.90 22.59 -21.79
C GLU A 482 5.00 22.41 -23.03
N ILE A 483 3.97 21.56 -22.93
CA ILE A 483 2.98 21.38 -24.01
C ILE A 483 2.14 22.66 -24.19
N ALA A 484 1.80 23.34 -23.09
CA ALA A 484 1.08 24.62 -23.11
C ALA A 484 1.89 25.72 -23.77
N ASP A 485 3.16 25.84 -23.39
CA ASP A 485 4.11 26.78 -23.98
C ASP A 485 4.29 26.52 -25.49
N ARG A 486 4.56 25.28 -25.89
CA ARG A 486 4.77 24.90 -27.30
C ARG A 486 3.56 25.07 -28.20
N LEU A 487 2.35 24.95 -27.65
CA LEU A 487 1.10 25.13 -28.40
C LEU A 487 0.54 26.54 -28.29
N GLU A 488 1.20 27.42 -27.52
CA GLU A 488 0.75 28.78 -27.19
C GLU A 488 -0.67 28.79 -26.59
N LEU A 489 -0.94 27.84 -25.70
CA LEU A 489 -2.24 27.65 -25.05
C LEU A 489 -2.10 27.71 -23.53
N ASN A 490 -3.18 28.03 -22.84
CA ASN A 490 -3.18 28.01 -21.37
C ASN A 490 -2.96 26.57 -20.85
N VAL A 491 -2.14 26.43 -19.81
CA VAL A 491 -1.91 25.17 -19.07
C VAL A 491 -3.23 24.51 -18.65
N ALA A 492 -4.24 25.27 -18.25
CA ALA A 492 -5.57 24.73 -17.92
C ALA A 492 -6.26 24.07 -19.13
N THR A 493 -6.14 24.69 -20.31
CA THR A 493 -6.65 24.17 -21.59
C THR A 493 -5.92 22.90 -21.97
N ILE A 494 -4.58 22.90 -21.97
CA ILE A 494 -3.80 21.70 -22.26
C ILE A 494 -4.07 20.59 -21.25
N ARG A 495 -4.20 20.90 -19.96
CA ARG A 495 -4.56 19.92 -18.93
C ARG A 495 -5.94 19.31 -19.20
N LYS A 496 -6.92 20.13 -19.63
CA LYS A 496 -8.25 19.65 -20.04
C LYS A 496 -8.13 18.64 -21.19
N TYR A 497 -7.36 18.93 -22.23
CA TYR A 497 -7.23 18.05 -23.40
C TYR A 497 -6.28 16.85 -23.19
N LEU A 498 -5.20 16.98 -22.41
CA LEU A 498 -4.36 15.84 -22.00
C LEU A 498 -5.15 14.83 -21.16
N ASN A 499 -6.06 15.31 -20.31
CA ASN A 499 -6.99 14.43 -19.60
C ASN A 499 -7.95 13.71 -20.56
N LYS A 500 -8.40 14.36 -21.65
CA LYS A 500 -9.19 13.71 -22.72
C LYS A 500 -8.37 12.68 -23.51
N LEU A 501 -7.06 12.89 -23.64
CA LEU A 501 -6.13 12.04 -24.40
C LEU A 501 -5.44 10.95 -23.55
N ASN A 502 -5.85 10.73 -22.30
CA ASN A 502 -5.26 9.78 -21.36
C ASN A 502 -5.09 8.33 -21.87
N HIS A 503 -5.88 7.91 -22.86
CA HIS A 503 -5.81 6.59 -23.52
C HIS A 503 -4.78 6.55 -24.67
N LYS A 504 -4.44 7.70 -25.25
CA LYS A 504 -3.44 7.85 -26.32
C LYS A 504 -2.08 8.36 -25.81
N VAL A 505 -2.04 8.88 -24.59
CA VAL A 505 -0.86 9.51 -23.99
C VAL A 505 -0.60 8.88 -22.62
N ALA A 506 0.56 8.26 -22.46
CA ALA A 506 1.05 7.78 -21.17
C ALA A 506 1.51 8.95 -20.30
N ARG A 507 1.39 8.78 -18.98
CA ARG A 507 1.81 9.80 -18.01
C ARG A 507 2.33 9.18 -16.73
N THR A 508 3.26 9.87 -16.08
CA THR A 508 3.69 9.54 -14.72
C THR A 508 4.19 10.79 -14.02
N ARG A 509 4.28 10.71 -12.68
CA ARG A 509 4.84 11.78 -11.88
C ARG A 509 6.36 11.72 -11.95
N TYR A 510 6.97 12.81 -12.38
CA TYR A 510 8.41 12.96 -12.47
C TYR A 510 8.81 14.27 -11.77
N GLY A 511 9.48 14.14 -10.62
CA GLY A 511 9.70 15.25 -9.69
C GLY A 511 8.40 15.87 -9.17
N ARG A 512 8.23 17.18 -9.39
CA ARG A 512 7.06 17.96 -8.94
C ARG A 512 5.92 18.02 -9.96
N SER A 513 6.14 17.52 -11.19
CA SER A 513 5.21 17.64 -12.32
C SER A 513 4.85 16.28 -12.90
N PHE A 514 3.78 16.23 -13.71
CA PHE A 514 3.53 15.10 -14.60
C PHE A 514 4.23 15.33 -15.92
N ILE A 515 4.87 14.28 -16.42
CA ILE A 515 5.34 14.20 -17.81
C ILE A 515 4.40 13.30 -18.60
N TYR A 516 4.30 13.58 -19.90
CA TYR A 516 3.38 12.98 -20.85
C TYR A 516 4.16 12.56 -22.09
N TRP A 517 3.88 11.37 -22.61
CA TRP A 517 4.51 10.83 -23.83
C TRP A 517 3.56 9.87 -24.54
N LEU A 518 3.84 9.53 -25.80
CA LEU A 518 3.08 8.49 -26.48
C LEU A 518 3.52 7.10 -25.99
N PRO A 519 2.60 6.20 -25.58
CA PRO A 519 2.96 4.89 -25.00
C PRO A 519 3.91 4.08 -25.86
N GLN A 520 3.80 4.15 -27.20
CA GLN A 520 4.68 3.48 -28.16
C GLN A 520 6.17 3.81 -28.02
N TYR A 521 6.51 4.88 -27.30
CA TYR A 521 7.90 5.28 -27.05
C TYR A 521 8.53 4.60 -25.84
N ASN A 522 7.79 3.78 -25.08
CA ASN A 522 8.35 2.90 -24.03
C ASN A 522 9.41 3.56 -23.11
N PHE A 523 9.21 4.83 -22.73
CA PHE A 523 10.09 5.49 -21.75
C PHE A 523 9.94 4.82 -20.39
N LEU A 524 10.99 4.90 -19.56
CA LEU A 524 11.04 4.29 -18.23
C LEU A 524 11.37 5.34 -17.15
N PRO A 525 10.42 6.24 -16.81
CA PRO A 525 10.69 7.34 -15.89
C PRO A 525 11.03 6.90 -14.46
N GLN A 526 10.61 5.69 -14.05
CA GLN A 526 10.98 5.09 -12.77
C GLN A 526 12.49 4.82 -12.63
N TYR A 527 13.21 4.78 -13.75
CA TYR A 527 14.67 4.60 -13.81
C TYR A 527 15.40 5.86 -14.28
N ASP A 528 14.71 7.01 -14.29
CA ASP A 528 15.23 8.28 -14.82
C ASP A 528 15.53 8.26 -16.34
N LEU A 529 14.88 7.34 -17.09
CA LEU A 529 15.05 7.18 -18.54
C LEU A 529 13.86 7.76 -19.29
N ILE A 530 13.79 9.09 -19.32
CA ILE A 530 12.70 9.87 -19.91
C ILE A 530 12.99 10.38 -21.33
N GLN A 531 14.15 10.01 -21.89
CA GLN A 531 14.60 10.36 -23.23
C GLN A 531 15.09 9.09 -23.94
N ARG A 532 15.26 9.17 -25.26
CA ARG A 532 15.91 8.09 -26.01
C ARG A 532 17.36 8.00 -25.55
N ILE A 533 17.88 6.78 -25.57
CA ILE A 533 19.25 6.49 -25.14
C ILE A 533 20.06 5.95 -26.30
N GLU A 534 21.34 6.27 -26.30
CA GLU A 534 22.28 5.72 -27.26
C GLU A 534 22.70 4.33 -26.81
N VAL A 535 22.67 3.39 -27.75
CA VAL A 535 23.03 1.99 -27.53
C VAL A 535 23.96 1.58 -28.66
N SER A 536 25.02 0.86 -28.33
CA SER A 536 25.91 0.29 -29.34
C SER A 536 25.10 -0.64 -30.27
N LYS A 537 25.19 -0.42 -31.57
CA LYS A 537 24.42 -1.15 -32.58
C LYS A 537 24.87 -2.60 -32.62
N LEU A 538 23.93 -3.53 -32.44
CA LEU A 538 24.16 -4.96 -32.63
C LEU A 538 24.54 -5.22 -34.10
N GLN A 539 25.74 -5.75 -34.34
CA GLN A 539 26.22 -6.11 -35.67
C GLN A 539 26.31 -7.63 -35.87
N ILE A 540 26.60 -8.36 -34.80
CA ILE A 540 26.67 -9.82 -34.81
C ILE A 540 25.32 -10.39 -34.44
N LEU A 541 24.64 -11.02 -35.41
CA LEU A 541 23.37 -11.70 -35.18
C LEU A 541 23.59 -13.06 -34.50
N GLU A 542 22.53 -13.60 -33.89
CA GLU A 542 22.58 -14.82 -33.06
C GLU A 542 23.32 -15.99 -33.74
N GLN A 543 22.98 -16.29 -35.00
CA GLN A 543 23.60 -17.40 -35.72
C GLN A 543 25.11 -17.22 -35.91
N GLN A 544 25.55 -15.99 -36.16
CA GLN A 544 26.98 -15.67 -36.27
C GLN A 544 27.65 -15.74 -34.91
N ALA A 545 26.99 -15.24 -33.86
CA ALA A 545 27.49 -15.31 -32.48
C ALA A 545 27.65 -16.77 -32.02
N ILE A 546 26.68 -17.64 -32.31
CA ILE A 546 26.76 -19.08 -32.04
C ILE A 546 27.94 -19.71 -32.79
N ALA A 547 28.13 -19.40 -34.07
CA ALA A 547 29.27 -19.93 -34.83
C ALA A 547 30.63 -19.44 -34.27
N LEU A 548 30.70 -18.18 -33.84
CA LEU A 548 31.87 -17.60 -33.19
C LEU A 548 32.14 -18.20 -31.80
N ALA A 549 31.09 -18.52 -31.04
CA ALA A 549 31.18 -19.21 -29.75
C ALA A 549 31.64 -20.66 -29.94
N GLN A 550 31.10 -21.37 -30.92
CA GLN A 550 31.49 -22.74 -31.27
C GLN A 550 32.96 -22.86 -31.64
N LYS A 551 33.51 -21.89 -32.41
CA LYS A 551 34.95 -21.83 -32.72
C LYS A 551 35.84 -21.69 -31.49
N ARG A 552 35.30 -21.21 -30.37
CA ARG A 552 36.00 -20.98 -29.09
C ARG A 552 35.74 -22.07 -28.04
N LEU A 553 35.01 -23.12 -28.40
CA LEU A 553 34.84 -24.29 -27.54
C LEU A 553 36.11 -25.13 -27.51
N LYS A 554 36.40 -25.75 -26.36
CA LYS A 554 37.52 -26.69 -26.24
C LYS A 554 37.20 -27.95 -27.06
N LYS A 555 38.10 -28.31 -27.97
CA LYS A 555 38.09 -29.59 -28.70
C LYS A 555 39.15 -30.52 -28.09
N GLN A 556 38.79 -31.77 -27.85
CA GLN A 556 39.76 -32.80 -27.43
C GLN A 556 40.07 -33.65 -28.66
N LEU A 557 41.26 -33.44 -29.24
CA LEU A 557 41.67 -34.02 -30.53
C LEU A 557 40.71 -33.61 -31.69
N ILE A 558 41.21 -33.76 -32.91
CA ILE A 558 40.67 -33.15 -34.15
C ILE A 558 39.20 -33.54 -34.46
N PHE A 559 38.63 -34.54 -33.76
CA PHE A 559 37.34 -35.14 -34.11
C PHE A 559 36.28 -35.24 -32.98
N PHE A 560 36.56 -34.81 -31.73
CA PHE A 560 35.57 -34.93 -30.63
C PHE A 560 35.30 -33.59 -29.93
N GLU A 561 34.08 -33.06 -30.09
CA GLU A 561 33.57 -31.92 -29.32
C GLU A 561 33.26 -32.35 -27.88
N THR A 562 34.05 -31.83 -26.93
CA THR A 562 33.85 -32.05 -25.49
C THR A 562 32.90 -31.06 -24.85
N GLU A 563 32.69 -29.92 -25.51
CA GLU A 563 31.84 -28.81 -25.06
C GLU A 563 30.73 -28.55 -26.07
N LYS A 564 29.56 -28.14 -25.59
CA LYS A 564 28.44 -27.68 -26.42
C LYS A 564 27.78 -26.45 -25.81
N VAL A 565 27.40 -25.52 -26.67
CA VAL A 565 26.48 -24.42 -26.30
C VAL A 565 25.10 -25.02 -26.06
N THR A 566 24.54 -24.77 -24.87
CA THR A 566 23.20 -25.27 -24.48
C THR A 566 22.14 -24.17 -24.51
N HIS A 567 22.56 -22.93 -24.32
CA HIS A 567 21.69 -21.76 -24.31
C HIS A 567 22.44 -20.54 -24.83
N SER A 568 21.73 -19.68 -25.55
CA SER A 568 22.19 -18.38 -26.02
C SER A 568 21.13 -17.34 -25.71
N ASP A 569 21.56 -16.21 -25.18
CA ASP A 569 20.69 -15.07 -24.86
C ASP A 569 21.39 -13.75 -25.18
N LEU A 570 20.65 -12.84 -25.80
CA LEU A 570 21.09 -11.46 -26.00
C LEU A 570 20.84 -10.69 -24.70
N GLN A 571 21.88 -10.08 -24.16
CA GLN A 571 21.80 -9.23 -22.98
C GLN A 571 22.44 -7.87 -23.29
N TYR A 572 22.21 -6.92 -22.39
CA TYR A 572 22.77 -5.58 -22.51
C TYR A 572 23.53 -5.22 -21.23
N ILE A 573 24.78 -4.78 -21.40
CA ILE A 573 25.61 -4.29 -20.30
C ILE A 573 25.40 -2.78 -20.17
N PRO A 574 24.89 -2.27 -19.03
CA PRO A 574 24.76 -0.84 -18.80
C PRO A 574 26.13 -0.20 -18.54
N LEU A 575 26.41 0.90 -19.24
CA LEU A 575 27.64 1.68 -19.11
C LEU A 575 27.30 3.16 -18.89
N TRP A 576 28.06 3.84 -18.03
CA TRP A 576 28.07 5.30 -17.95
C TRP A 576 29.05 5.87 -18.97
N GLN A 577 28.54 6.55 -19.99
CA GLN A 577 29.32 7.36 -20.92
C GLN A 577 29.59 8.72 -20.30
N VAL A 578 30.86 9.11 -20.30
CA VAL A 578 31.34 10.35 -19.70
C VAL A 578 32.03 11.14 -20.79
N HIS A 579 31.44 12.27 -21.17
CA HIS A 579 32.01 13.20 -22.13
C HIS A 579 32.88 14.21 -21.39
N PHE A 580 34.12 14.40 -21.82
CA PHE A 580 35.08 15.26 -21.13
C PHE A 580 36.09 15.91 -22.09
N THR A 581 36.66 17.01 -21.64
CA THR A 581 37.87 17.58 -22.23
C THR A 581 39.09 17.34 -21.35
N GLU A 582 40.21 16.98 -21.98
CA GLU A 582 41.52 16.83 -21.36
C GLU A 582 42.51 17.79 -22.01
N GLU A 583 43.21 18.57 -21.17
CA GLU A 583 44.30 19.43 -21.62
C GLU A 583 45.58 18.60 -21.72
N ILE A 584 46.05 18.41 -22.95
CA ILE A 584 47.29 17.69 -23.24
C ILE A 584 48.38 18.73 -23.51
N GLU A 585 49.38 18.78 -22.64
CA GLU A 585 50.59 19.55 -22.88
C GLU A 585 51.55 18.75 -23.77
N SER A 586 51.71 19.18 -25.01
CA SER A 586 52.76 18.67 -25.89
C SER A 586 53.99 19.59 -25.78
N SER A 587 55.11 19.05 -25.32
CA SER A 587 56.39 19.76 -25.29
C SER A 587 57.28 19.27 -26.42
N PHE A 588 57.70 20.19 -27.30
CA PHE A 588 58.77 19.92 -28.27
C PHE A 588 59.90 20.92 -28.09
N LEU A 589 61.03 20.42 -27.57
CA LEU A 589 62.28 21.14 -27.28
C LEU A 589 62.15 22.35 -26.33
N ILE A 590 61.57 23.47 -26.78
CA ILE A 590 61.52 24.77 -26.07
C ILE A 590 60.11 25.41 -26.13
N PHE A 591 59.17 24.86 -26.92
CA PHE A 591 57.79 25.35 -27.00
C PHE A 591 56.84 24.31 -26.39
N SER A 592 56.07 24.70 -25.38
CA SER A 592 54.91 23.95 -24.92
C SER A 592 53.67 24.44 -25.68
N LYS A 593 52.93 23.50 -26.24
CA LYS A 593 51.63 23.76 -26.85
C LYS A 593 50.60 22.92 -26.11
N THR A 594 49.71 23.59 -25.40
CA THR A 594 48.55 22.97 -24.77
C THR A 594 47.48 22.78 -25.84
N SER A 595 47.03 21.55 -26.04
CA SER A 595 45.90 21.21 -26.91
C SER A 595 44.83 20.55 -26.06
N SER A 596 43.58 20.98 -26.20
CA SER A 596 42.43 20.30 -25.59
C SER A 596 41.92 19.22 -26.52
N LYS A 597 41.66 18.02 -25.99
CA LYS A 597 41.00 16.92 -26.70
C LYS A 597 39.64 16.66 -26.04
N ASP A 598 38.58 16.60 -26.85
CA ASP A 598 37.23 16.27 -26.42
C ASP A 598 36.98 14.79 -26.74
N GLU A 599 36.64 14.00 -25.72
CA GLU A 599 36.55 12.54 -25.81
C GLU A 599 35.46 11.96 -24.90
N ASN A 600 35.14 10.69 -25.15
CA ASN A 600 34.31 9.88 -24.25
C ASN A 600 35.16 8.88 -23.46
N ILE A 601 34.63 8.46 -22.32
CA ILE A 601 35.11 7.29 -21.58
C ILE A 601 33.92 6.56 -20.97
N TYR A 602 33.99 5.23 -20.96
CA TYR A 602 32.86 4.37 -20.58
C TYR A 602 33.15 3.60 -19.29
N PHE A 603 32.24 3.67 -18.32
CA PHE A 603 32.34 2.96 -17.05
C PHE A 603 31.25 1.88 -16.93
N HIS A 604 31.63 0.66 -16.57
CA HIS A 604 30.67 -0.39 -16.23
C HIS A 604 29.77 0.04 -15.09
N ALA A 605 28.44 0.05 -15.28
CA ALA A 605 27.54 0.72 -14.36
C ALA A 605 27.48 0.05 -12.98
N PHE A 606 27.73 -1.25 -12.86
CA PHE A 606 27.74 -1.94 -11.56
C PHE A 606 29.07 -1.85 -10.80
N SER A 607 30.20 -1.99 -11.51
CA SER A 607 31.53 -2.09 -10.87
C SER A 607 32.29 -0.76 -10.86
N GLY A 608 31.96 0.15 -11.79
CA GLY A 608 32.66 1.40 -12.02
C GLY A 608 34.08 1.21 -12.55
N LYS A 609 34.36 0.06 -13.17
CA LYS A 609 35.56 -0.21 -13.97
C LYS A 609 35.42 0.41 -15.36
N ILE A 610 36.53 0.78 -15.98
CA ILE A 610 36.59 1.45 -17.27
C ILE A 610 36.62 0.42 -18.39
N ALA A 611 35.76 0.59 -19.39
CA ALA A 611 35.75 -0.24 -20.58
C ALA A 611 36.94 0.12 -21.48
N VAL A 612 37.69 -0.88 -21.90
CA VAL A 612 38.82 -0.73 -22.83
C VAL A 612 38.70 -1.81 -23.89
N TYR A 613 38.91 -1.43 -25.15
CA TYR A 613 38.90 -2.34 -26.28
C TYR A 613 40.33 -2.70 -26.72
N ASN A 614 40.56 -3.99 -26.98
CA ASN A 614 41.77 -4.47 -27.61
C ASN A 614 41.42 -5.32 -28.84
N ARG A 615 42.00 -4.99 -30.00
CA ARG A 615 41.76 -5.70 -31.27
C ARG A 615 41.95 -7.22 -31.22
N ASN A 616 42.80 -7.74 -30.31
CA ASN A 616 43.07 -9.17 -30.19
C ASN A 616 42.26 -9.85 -29.07
N ARG A 617 41.80 -9.10 -28.06
CA ARG A 617 41.15 -9.68 -26.87
C ARG A 617 39.67 -9.32 -26.73
N GLY A 618 39.20 -8.28 -27.40
CA GLY A 618 37.85 -7.73 -27.25
C GLY A 618 37.78 -6.70 -26.13
N PHE A 619 36.60 -6.56 -25.54
CA PHE A 619 36.35 -5.63 -24.44
C PHE A 619 36.84 -6.20 -23.11
N SER A 620 37.40 -5.34 -22.27
CA SER A 620 37.78 -5.63 -20.90
C SER A 620 37.40 -4.47 -19.99
N PHE A 621 37.14 -4.76 -18.71
CA PHE A 621 36.82 -3.76 -17.72
C PHE A 621 37.95 -3.65 -16.70
N VAL A 622 38.63 -2.51 -16.63
CA VAL A 622 39.82 -2.32 -15.78
C VAL A 622 39.61 -1.21 -14.74
N ASP A 623 40.23 -1.35 -13.57
CA ASP A 623 40.14 -0.32 -12.53
C ASP A 623 40.87 0.97 -12.94
N THR A 624 42.09 0.85 -13.48
CA THR A 624 42.88 1.99 -13.93
C THR A 624 43.60 1.61 -15.23
N PRO A 625 43.32 2.29 -16.35
CA PRO A 625 44.00 2.04 -17.61
C PRO A 625 45.45 2.55 -17.54
N ARG A 626 46.31 2.03 -18.43
CA ARG A 626 47.72 2.43 -18.51
C ARG A 626 47.92 3.75 -19.24
N GLU A 627 47.03 4.05 -20.17
CA GLU A 627 47.07 5.25 -21.02
C GLU A 627 46.15 6.32 -20.42
N SER A 628 46.35 7.58 -20.82
CA SER A 628 45.45 8.68 -20.47
C SER A 628 44.07 8.43 -21.11
N PRO A 629 42.96 8.88 -20.48
CA PRO A 629 41.61 8.77 -21.01
C PRO A 629 41.50 9.12 -22.49
N SER A 630 42.13 10.22 -22.91
CA SER A 630 42.11 10.70 -24.29
C SER A 630 42.79 9.81 -25.34
N VAL A 631 43.51 8.77 -24.93
CA VAL A 631 44.26 7.88 -25.83
C VAL A 631 43.69 6.46 -25.81
N LEU A 632 42.75 6.18 -24.91
CA LEU A 632 42.18 4.84 -24.77
C LEU A 632 41.40 4.47 -26.03
N CYS A 633 41.69 3.27 -26.54
CA CYS A 633 40.79 2.65 -27.50
C CYS A 633 39.58 2.08 -26.74
N ASP A 634 38.40 2.64 -26.93
CA ASP A 634 37.22 2.25 -26.17
C ASP A 634 35.99 1.92 -27.04
N LEU A 635 34.78 2.24 -26.56
CA LEU A 635 33.52 1.83 -27.16
C LEU A 635 33.26 2.58 -28.46
N ASP A 636 33.43 3.91 -28.52
CA ASP A 636 33.09 4.69 -29.72
C ASP A 636 34.10 4.58 -30.86
N ASP A 637 35.31 4.12 -30.57
CA ASP A 637 36.30 3.74 -31.60
C ASP A 637 35.89 2.52 -32.44
N VAL A 638 35.05 1.65 -31.90
CA VAL A 638 34.72 0.35 -32.52
C VAL A 638 33.23 0.11 -32.68
N CYS A 639 32.39 0.84 -31.96
CA CYS A 639 30.95 0.74 -32.01
C CYS A 639 30.35 1.92 -32.77
N THR A 640 29.39 1.61 -33.64
CA THR A 640 28.42 2.61 -34.10
C THR A 640 27.25 2.64 -33.13
N PHE A 641 26.79 3.81 -32.72
CA PHE A 641 25.62 3.92 -31.84
C PHE A 641 24.33 4.05 -32.63
N GLN A 642 23.24 3.60 -32.02
CA GLN A 642 21.89 3.84 -32.46
C GLN A 642 21.06 4.37 -31.30
N THR A 643 20.13 5.25 -31.60
CA THR A 643 19.23 5.84 -30.62
C THR A 643 17.97 4.98 -30.52
N VAL A 644 17.70 4.40 -29.36
CA VAL A 644 16.55 3.51 -29.11
C VAL A 644 15.70 4.03 -27.95
N PHE A 645 14.48 3.50 -27.83
CA PHE A 645 13.69 3.74 -26.64
C PHE A 645 14.16 2.86 -25.47
N PRO A 646 14.19 3.36 -24.23
CA PRO A 646 14.67 2.57 -23.08
C PRO A 646 14.00 1.21 -22.92
N GLY A 647 12.67 1.13 -23.09
CA GLY A 647 11.94 -0.13 -22.97
C GLY A 647 12.06 -1.08 -24.17
N GLU A 648 12.78 -0.71 -25.23
CA GLU A 648 13.17 -1.66 -26.31
C GLU A 648 14.39 -2.50 -25.92
N ILE A 649 15.09 -2.14 -24.83
CA ILE A 649 16.25 -2.87 -24.34
C ILE A 649 15.79 -4.03 -23.46
N ASP A 650 16.16 -5.24 -23.85
CA ASP A 650 15.96 -6.45 -23.07
C ASP A 650 17.00 -6.51 -21.93
N PHE A 651 16.70 -5.79 -20.85
CA PHE A 651 17.53 -5.68 -19.66
C PHE A 651 16.75 -6.10 -18.41
N GLU A 652 17.40 -6.78 -17.47
CA GLU A 652 16.78 -7.18 -16.20
C GLU A 652 16.66 -5.97 -15.25
N TRP A 653 15.60 -5.18 -15.44
CA TRP A 653 15.38 -3.91 -14.73
C TRP A 653 15.31 -4.02 -13.19
N SER A 654 15.12 -5.22 -12.63
CA SER A 654 15.23 -5.50 -11.19
C SER A 654 16.62 -5.17 -10.62
N GLN A 655 17.66 -5.30 -11.46
CA GLN A 655 19.05 -5.07 -11.10
C GLN A 655 19.44 -3.59 -11.11
N TRP A 656 18.62 -2.71 -11.70
CA TRP A 656 18.92 -1.29 -11.87
C TRP A 656 19.27 -0.59 -10.55
N LYS A 657 18.66 -1.00 -9.43
CA LYS A 657 18.95 -0.48 -8.08
C LYS A 657 20.41 -0.68 -7.63
N ASN A 658 21.15 -1.58 -8.27
CA ASN A 658 22.52 -1.92 -7.91
C ASN A 658 23.57 -1.17 -8.74
N ILE A 659 23.18 -0.36 -9.74
CA ILE A 659 24.14 0.44 -10.51
C ILE A 659 24.65 1.62 -9.67
N LEU A 660 25.90 2.02 -9.92
CA LEU A 660 26.49 3.21 -9.35
C LEU A 660 25.74 4.46 -9.85
N SER A 661 25.50 5.41 -8.96
CA SER A 661 24.84 6.67 -9.35
C SER A 661 25.78 7.55 -10.18
N ARG A 662 25.22 8.51 -10.94
CA ARG A 662 26.02 9.53 -11.67
C ARG A 662 27.03 10.24 -10.75
N ASN A 663 26.62 10.52 -9.51
CA ASN A 663 27.48 11.14 -8.50
C ASN A 663 28.65 10.24 -8.07
N ASP A 664 28.45 8.92 -8.02
CA ASP A 664 29.51 7.97 -7.67
C ASP A 664 30.56 7.88 -8.79
N ILE A 665 30.10 7.89 -10.05
CA ILE A 665 30.98 7.95 -11.22
C ILE A 665 31.76 9.27 -11.25
N GLN A 666 31.09 10.41 -11.03
CA GLN A 666 31.75 11.71 -10.98
C GLN A 666 32.86 11.77 -9.91
N LYS A 667 32.61 11.21 -8.71
CA LYS A 667 33.62 11.11 -7.65
C LYS A 667 34.80 10.20 -8.04
N ARG A 668 34.53 9.10 -8.77
CA ARG A 668 35.59 8.20 -9.25
C ARG A 668 36.46 8.86 -10.30
N ILE A 669 35.86 9.59 -11.23
CA ILE A 669 36.58 10.37 -12.24
C ILE A 669 37.49 11.38 -11.57
N ALA A 670 36.94 12.23 -10.69
CA ALA A 670 37.70 13.29 -10.01
C ALA A 670 38.88 12.77 -9.16
N ARG A 671 38.83 11.50 -8.72
CA ARG A 671 39.94 10.85 -8.00
C ARG A 671 41.00 10.26 -8.92
N LYS A 672 40.61 9.84 -10.12
CA LYS A 672 41.46 9.07 -11.04
C LYS A 672 42.08 9.93 -12.14
N PHE A 673 41.40 10.99 -12.57
CA PHE A 673 41.75 11.78 -13.74
C PHE A 673 41.61 13.28 -13.47
N HIS A 674 42.46 14.06 -14.12
CA HIS A 674 42.41 15.52 -14.14
C HIS A 674 41.73 16.00 -15.43
N ILE A 675 40.43 15.72 -15.55
CA ILE A 675 39.64 16.00 -16.76
C ILE A 675 38.42 16.87 -16.43
N ASN A 676 37.98 17.66 -17.40
CA ASN A 676 36.80 18.50 -17.29
C ASN A 676 35.57 17.75 -17.84
N VAL A 677 34.74 17.22 -16.94
CA VAL A 677 33.54 16.45 -17.33
C VAL A 677 32.42 17.40 -17.77
N HIS A 678 31.91 17.19 -18.97
CA HIS A 678 30.79 17.95 -19.56
C HIS A 678 29.44 17.26 -19.33
N GLN A 679 29.37 15.94 -19.53
CA GLN A 679 28.12 15.19 -19.47
C GLN A 679 28.36 13.75 -19.00
N ILE A 680 27.40 13.20 -18.25
CA ILE A 680 27.36 11.78 -17.88
C ILE A 680 25.99 11.22 -18.27
N ALA A 681 25.98 10.26 -19.19
CA ALA A 681 24.77 9.61 -19.72
C ALA A 681 24.89 8.08 -19.62
N ILE A 682 23.76 7.38 -19.61
CA ILE A 682 23.75 5.92 -19.65
C ILE A 682 23.70 5.45 -21.11
N THR A 683 24.49 4.42 -21.43
CA THR A 683 24.46 3.69 -22.70
C THR A 683 24.49 2.18 -22.42
N PHE A 684 24.29 1.37 -23.45
CA PHE A 684 24.32 -0.08 -23.34
C PHE A 684 25.16 -0.73 -24.44
N LEU A 685 25.91 -1.76 -24.04
CA LEU A 685 26.65 -2.64 -24.94
C LEU A 685 25.89 -3.97 -25.10
N PRO A 686 25.38 -4.33 -26.29
CA PRO A 686 24.78 -5.64 -26.51
C PRO A 686 25.85 -6.72 -26.40
N VAL A 687 25.51 -7.83 -25.74
CA VAL A 687 26.37 -9.00 -25.60
C VAL A 687 25.57 -10.28 -25.76
N TRP A 688 26.18 -11.27 -26.40
CA TRP A 688 25.68 -12.63 -26.45
C TRP A 688 26.25 -13.43 -25.31
N ARG A 689 25.39 -13.88 -24.40
CA ARG A 689 25.74 -14.78 -23.32
C ARG A 689 25.47 -16.21 -23.76
N PHE A 690 26.42 -17.10 -23.46
CA PHE A 690 26.35 -18.51 -23.80
C PHE A 690 26.60 -19.37 -22.58
N GLU A 691 25.69 -20.30 -22.32
CA GLU A 691 25.94 -21.40 -21.39
C GLU A 691 26.61 -22.56 -22.13
N ILE A 692 27.78 -22.97 -21.64
CA ILE A 692 28.56 -24.06 -22.21
C ILE A 692 28.61 -25.23 -21.23
N SER A 693 28.19 -26.40 -21.70
CA SER A 693 28.23 -27.66 -20.95
C SER A 693 29.35 -28.58 -21.46
N THR A 694 29.94 -29.37 -20.56
CA THR A 694 30.90 -30.43 -20.92
C THR A 694 30.27 -31.81 -20.74
N LYS A 695 30.58 -32.77 -21.63
CA LYS A 695 29.98 -34.13 -21.57
C LYS A 695 30.19 -34.88 -20.25
N ASN A 696 31.22 -34.54 -19.47
CA ASN A 696 31.64 -35.29 -18.27
C ASN A 696 31.63 -34.48 -16.95
N ALA A 697 31.14 -33.23 -16.91
CA ALA A 697 31.07 -32.48 -15.66
C ALA A 697 29.74 -31.74 -15.47
N ARG A 698 29.19 -31.80 -14.24
CA ARG A 698 28.09 -30.94 -13.74
C ARG A 698 28.39 -29.43 -13.81
N LYS A 699 29.58 -29.02 -14.26
CA LYS A 699 30.02 -27.62 -14.31
C LYS A 699 29.65 -27.00 -15.65
N LYS A 700 28.76 -26.00 -15.62
CA LYS A 700 28.52 -25.06 -16.71
C LYS A 700 29.56 -23.94 -16.64
N ARG A 701 30.09 -23.50 -17.79
CA ARG A 701 30.89 -22.27 -17.89
C ARG A 701 30.15 -21.25 -18.74
N LEU A 702 30.31 -19.97 -18.40
CA LEU A 702 29.76 -18.87 -19.18
C LEU A 702 30.80 -18.37 -20.19
N LEU A 703 30.33 -18.02 -21.38
CA LEU A 703 31.09 -17.28 -22.38
C LEU A 703 30.24 -16.09 -22.79
N VAL A 704 30.82 -14.89 -22.74
CA VAL A 704 30.15 -13.67 -23.19
C VAL A 704 30.94 -13.12 -24.37
N LEU A 705 30.25 -12.90 -25.48
CA LEU A 705 30.80 -12.26 -26.68
C LEU A 705 30.11 -10.92 -26.87
N ASP A 706 30.86 -9.89 -27.27
CA ASP A 706 30.26 -8.60 -27.59
C ASP A 706 29.46 -8.68 -28.89
N GLY A 707 28.33 -7.97 -28.93
CA GLY A 707 27.40 -7.98 -30.05
C GLY A 707 27.87 -7.16 -31.26
N VAL A 708 29.02 -6.49 -31.18
CA VAL A 708 29.51 -5.56 -32.22
C VAL A 708 30.59 -6.24 -33.07
N THR A 709 31.61 -6.79 -32.42
CA THR A 709 32.78 -7.42 -33.06
C THR A 709 32.78 -8.95 -32.90
N GLY A 710 31.97 -9.50 -31.98
CA GLY A 710 31.91 -10.94 -31.71
C GLY A 710 33.15 -11.47 -31.00
N MET A 711 33.87 -10.58 -30.32
CA MET A 711 35.03 -10.87 -29.50
C MET A 711 34.61 -11.11 -28.05
N PRO A 712 35.43 -11.79 -27.24
CA PRO A 712 35.12 -12.00 -25.83
C PRO A 712 35.00 -10.68 -25.05
N VAL A 713 34.15 -10.69 -24.03
CA VAL A 713 34.14 -9.65 -23.00
C VAL A 713 34.74 -10.22 -21.72
N GLU A 714 35.89 -9.71 -21.31
CA GLU A 714 36.61 -10.15 -20.11
C GLU A 714 36.01 -9.49 -18.85
N GLU A 715 35.82 -10.30 -17.79
CA GLU A 715 35.29 -9.91 -16.46
C GLU A 715 33.81 -9.47 -16.38
N ILE A 716 32.90 -10.39 -16.70
CA ILE A 716 31.50 -10.32 -16.24
C ILE A 716 31.20 -11.62 -15.49
N VAL A 717 31.50 -11.65 -14.20
CA VAL A 717 31.08 -12.73 -13.28
C VAL A 717 30.27 -12.13 -12.16
#